data_AF-A0A8C7PLQ8-F1
#
_entry.id   AF-A0A8C7PLQ8-F1
#
_cell.length_a   1.000
_cell.length_b   1.000
_cell.length_c   1.000
_cell.angle_alpha   90.00
_cell.angle_beta   90.00
_cell.angle_gamma   90.00
#
_symmetry.space_group_name_H-M   'P 1'
#
loop_
_entity.id
_entity.type
_entity.pdbx_description
1 polymer ?
#
loop_
_entity_poly.entity_id
_entity_poly.type
_entity_poly.pdbx_seq_one_letter_code
_entity_poly.pdbx_strand_id
1 'polypeptide(L)'
;MAYSNYSTLNRAQLTFEYLHTNSTTHEFLFGALAELVDNSRYQRCISLYLRGGYMLCFLDDGTGMDPNEATHVIQFGKSSKRTPDSTHIGQYGNGLKSGSMRIGKDFILFTKKDNTLSCLFLSRTFHEEEGLDEVIVPLPTWELLTRRPITGDPEKFAIETELIYKYSPFKNEQQLMEQFNKIEGSSGTLVIIYNLKLMDTREPELDVETDHQDILMAGTPSEGVKPERRSFRAYAAVLYIDPRMRIFIQGHKVRTKRLSCCLYKPRVYKYTSTRFKTRAEQEVKKADHLAKLAEEKAREAESKSLSLETKLGDDMSRESRVILRKAQEGAMMLRREAEVKKKIQESKQKALKDPKELSFIFGVNIEQRDLDGMFVYNCSRLIKMYEKTGPQLEGGMACGGVVGVVDVPYLVLEPTHNKQDFADAKEYRHLLRGMGEHLAQYWKDSNIAQKGIVKFWDEFGYLSASWSSLPSPEQRYKRRRAMEIPLTIQCDKCLKWRTLPFQMDAVDKRYPDSWVCLMNPDSTQDRCDAPEQKQNLPCGVLKKDRQTAEDKQKELTEKIRQQQEKLEALQKTSTIRSAADVKKLPLDVSMRPINESSSQVPTHRRLTRGTVQKSGHCTVDTDVLRCHRTPQVHTPPPSTKPPPPEKRRAIIATRLPPATPPLAKPIPTPPRAKVPICHGGLLVEVRVNKEWFTGKVVAVETSKQSIRWKVKFDYVPRSTPKDRWTVLRYFFPPDFRIPKEDVNSMTAEELVAFPMKEYFQQYELGLQSLCNSYQSRADARAKAVEEKSSSAETKLREADEKLQKLRTNIVQLLQKVQEDIDINTDDELDAYIEDLLTKGD
;
A
#
# COMPACT_ATOMS: atom_id res chain seq x y z
N MET A 1 31.31 -7.30 9.39
CA MET A 1 32.42 -6.79 10.22
C MET A 1 31.79 -5.91 11.29
N ALA A 2 31.83 -6.32 12.56
CA ALA A 2 31.47 -5.48 13.69
C ALA A 2 32.76 -5.03 14.39
N TYR A 3 32.81 -3.79 14.86
CA TYR A 3 34.02 -3.26 15.54
C TYR A 3 34.16 -3.79 16.97
N SER A 4 33.04 -4.05 17.65
CA SER A 4 32.99 -4.63 19.00
C SER A 4 31.76 -5.53 19.16
N ASN A 5 31.64 -6.19 20.31
CA ASN A 5 30.48 -7.03 20.65
C ASN A 5 29.30 -6.15 21.07
N TYR A 6 28.26 -6.09 20.24
CA TYR A 6 27.04 -5.31 20.50
C TYR A 6 25.91 -6.09 21.20
N SER A 7 26.19 -7.25 21.80
CA SER A 7 25.17 -8.09 22.45
C SER A 7 24.43 -7.41 23.61
N THR A 8 25.07 -6.44 24.28
CA THR A 8 24.51 -5.65 25.38
C THR A 8 23.71 -4.42 24.94
N LEU A 9 23.63 -4.12 23.64
CA LEU A 9 22.84 -2.99 23.14
C LEU A 9 21.37 -3.38 22.94
N ASN A 10 20.47 -2.47 23.35
CA ASN A 10 19.03 -2.60 23.14
C ASN A 10 18.72 -2.82 21.66
N ARG A 11 17.81 -3.76 21.38
CA ARG A 11 17.34 -4.09 20.02
C ARG A 11 15.96 -3.52 19.80
N ALA A 12 15.65 -3.14 18.57
CA ALA A 12 14.27 -2.90 18.18
C ALA A 12 13.50 -4.23 18.21
N GLN A 13 12.43 -4.29 19.01
CA GLN A 13 11.52 -5.43 19.11
C GLN A 13 10.22 -5.15 18.34
N LEU A 14 9.42 -6.20 18.16
CA LEU A 14 8.10 -6.12 17.54
C LEU A 14 7.06 -6.48 18.59
N THR A 15 6.18 -5.53 18.90
CA THR A 15 5.03 -5.78 19.78
C THR A 15 3.89 -6.42 19.00
N PHE A 16 3.00 -7.10 19.72
CA PHE A 16 1.78 -7.72 19.21
C PHE A 16 0.92 -6.73 18.38
N GLU A 17 0.75 -5.49 18.85
CA GLU A 17 -0.02 -4.48 18.13
C GLU A 17 0.64 -3.97 16.84
N TYR A 18 1.93 -4.24 16.64
CA TYR A 18 2.55 -4.00 15.34
C TYR A 18 1.96 -4.90 14.24
N LEU A 19 1.45 -6.10 14.56
CA LEU A 19 0.77 -6.96 13.59
C LEU A 19 -0.49 -6.30 13.04
N HIS A 20 -1.29 -5.65 13.90
CA HIS A 20 -2.43 -4.88 13.47
C HIS A 20 -2.01 -3.63 12.69
N THR A 21 -1.07 -2.85 13.23
CA THR A 21 -0.54 -1.62 12.62
C THR A 21 -0.02 -1.88 11.20
N ASN A 22 0.73 -2.96 11.00
CA ASN A 22 1.25 -3.39 9.71
C ASN A 22 0.16 -3.80 8.70
N SER A 23 -1.02 -4.24 9.18
CA SER A 23 -2.16 -4.61 8.34
C SER A 23 -2.92 -3.42 7.77
N THR A 24 -2.89 -2.25 8.43
CA THR A 24 -3.66 -1.06 8.01
C THR A 24 -3.18 -0.48 6.68
N THR A 25 -1.99 -0.87 6.23
CA THR A 25 -1.43 -0.49 4.93
C THR A 25 -2.31 -0.90 3.74
N HIS A 26 -3.18 -1.91 3.90
CA HIS A 26 -4.01 -2.48 2.84
C HIS A 26 -5.46 -2.00 2.94
N GLU A 27 -5.74 -0.77 2.50
CA GLU A 27 -7.11 -0.29 2.30
C GLU A 27 -7.85 -1.18 1.29
N PHE A 28 -7.25 -1.41 0.11
CA PHE A 28 -7.76 -2.30 -0.91
C PHE A 28 -7.49 -3.78 -0.56
N LEU A 29 -8.52 -4.49 -0.11
CA LEU A 29 -8.43 -5.86 0.41
C LEU A 29 -7.83 -6.86 -0.60
N PHE A 30 -8.14 -6.76 -1.90
CA PHE A 30 -7.52 -7.63 -2.91
C PHE A 30 -6.01 -7.39 -3.07
N GLY A 31 -5.49 -6.21 -2.69
CA GLY A 31 -4.05 -5.97 -2.59
C GLY A 31 -3.39 -6.90 -1.56
N ALA A 32 -4.06 -7.15 -0.43
CA ALA A 32 -3.63 -8.11 0.59
C ALA A 32 -3.72 -9.56 0.11
N LEU A 33 -4.77 -9.95 -0.62
CA LEU A 33 -4.84 -11.29 -1.23
C LEU A 33 -3.70 -11.50 -2.24
N ALA A 34 -3.42 -10.50 -3.06
CA ALA A 34 -2.37 -10.56 -4.07
C ALA A 34 -0.94 -10.52 -3.48
N GLU A 35 -0.73 -10.12 -2.23
CA GLU A 35 0.56 -10.35 -1.54
C GLU A 35 0.88 -11.84 -1.39
N LEU A 36 -0.13 -12.69 -1.19
CA LEU A 36 0.07 -14.14 -1.12
C LEU A 36 0.31 -14.72 -2.52
N VAL A 37 -0.49 -14.31 -3.52
CA VAL A 37 -0.29 -14.70 -4.93
C VAL A 37 1.10 -14.28 -5.45
N ASP A 38 1.62 -13.12 -5.04
CA ASP A 38 2.96 -12.64 -5.41
C ASP A 38 4.10 -13.51 -4.84
N ASN A 39 3.89 -14.19 -3.70
CA ASN A 39 4.86 -15.13 -3.15
C ASN A 39 4.92 -16.41 -3.99
N SER A 40 3.76 -16.87 -4.48
CA SER A 40 3.58 -18.08 -5.28
C SER A 40 3.90 -17.92 -6.77
N ARG A 41 3.93 -16.69 -7.31
CA ARG A 41 4.06 -16.37 -8.76
C ARG A 41 5.05 -17.22 -9.59
N TYR A 42 6.15 -17.67 -9.00
CA TYR A 42 7.25 -18.38 -9.68
C TYR A 42 7.04 -19.91 -9.76
N GLN A 43 5.84 -20.37 -9.39
CA GLN A 43 5.42 -21.76 -9.32
C GLN A 43 4.40 -22.06 -10.46
N ARG A 44 3.84 -23.28 -10.53
CA ARG A 44 3.03 -23.71 -11.70
C ARG A 44 1.53 -23.49 -11.46
N CYS A 45 1.10 -23.51 -10.20
CA CYS A 45 -0.29 -23.38 -9.78
C CYS A 45 -0.42 -22.71 -8.39
N ILE A 46 -1.44 -21.87 -8.24
CA ILE A 46 -2.01 -21.51 -6.94
C ILE A 46 -3.54 -21.71 -6.98
N SER A 47 -4.08 -22.31 -5.93
CA SER A 47 -5.52 -22.49 -5.71
C SER A 47 -5.97 -21.71 -4.48
N LEU A 48 -6.91 -20.78 -4.68
CA LEU A 48 -7.58 -20.03 -3.62
C LEU A 48 -8.99 -20.60 -3.42
N TYR A 49 -9.36 -20.90 -2.18
CA TYR A 49 -10.71 -21.39 -1.87
C TYR A 49 -11.12 -21.02 -0.44
N LEU A 50 -12.42 -20.91 -0.21
CA LEU A 50 -13.00 -20.52 1.08
C LEU A 50 -13.71 -21.73 1.73
N ARG A 51 -13.14 -22.26 2.81
CA ARG A 51 -13.61 -23.48 3.50
C ARG A 51 -14.54 -23.11 4.66
N GLY A 52 -15.81 -23.48 4.56
CA GLY A 52 -16.80 -23.31 5.64
C GLY A 52 -17.06 -21.84 6.01
N GLY A 53 -17.13 -20.95 5.01
CA GLY A 53 -17.46 -19.52 5.18
C GLY A 53 -16.36 -18.63 5.78
N TYR A 54 -15.50 -19.17 6.65
CA TYR A 54 -14.63 -18.36 7.53
C TYR A 54 -13.13 -18.73 7.51
N MET A 55 -12.68 -19.55 6.55
CA MET A 55 -11.26 -19.87 6.33
C MET A 55 -10.88 -19.68 4.86
N LEU A 56 -9.97 -18.74 4.56
CA LEU A 56 -9.43 -18.53 3.22
C LEU A 56 -8.11 -19.29 3.06
N CYS A 57 -8.09 -20.28 2.18
CA CYS A 57 -6.95 -21.13 1.89
C CYS A 57 -6.23 -20.70 0.60
N PHE A 58 -4.91 -20.70 0.62
CA PHE A 58 -4.01 -20.52 -0.53
C PHE A 58 -3.10 -21.74 -0.61
N LEU A 59 -3.28 -22.60 -1.62
CA LEU A 59 -2.48 -23.81 -1.85
C LEU A 59 -1.63 -23.64 -3.11
N ASP A 60 -0.32 -23.88 -3.01
CA ASP A 60 0.61 -23.83 -4.15
C ASP A 60 1.43 -25.11 -4.34
N ASP A 61 1.80 -25.37 -5.61
CA ASP A 61 2.63 -26.50 -6.05
C ASP A 61 4.13 -26.15 -6.14
N GLY A 62 4.58 -25.21 -5.30
CA GLY A 62 5.92 -24.65 -5.35
C GLY A 62 7.03 -25.52 -4.76
N THR A 63 8.19 -24.89 -4.58
CA THR A 63 9.38 -25.48 -3.93
C THR A 63 9.19 -25.73 -2.43
N GLY A 64 8.11 -25.22 -1.82
CA GLY A 64 7.98 -25.11 -0.37
C GLY A 64 9.12 -24.30 0.27
N MET A 65 9.30 -24.51 1.57
CA MET A 65 10.38 -23.95 2.38
C MET A 65 10.92 -25.02 3.34
N ASP A 66 12.22 -25.00 3.61
CA ASP A 66 12.82 -25.82 4.67
C ASP A 66 12.67 -25.13 6.04
N PRO A 67 12.99 -25.79 7.17
CA PRO A 67 12.80 -25.19 8.50
C PRO A 67 13.55 -23.87 8.69
N ASN A 68 14.74 -23.70 8.10
CA ASN A 68 15.50 -22.44 8.21
C ASN A 68 14.84 -21.34 7.38
N GLU A 69 14.42 -21.65 6.15
CA GLU A 69 13.62 -20.74 5.32
C GLU A 69 12.29 -20.35 5.99
N ALA A 70 11.63 -21.27 6.69
CA ALA A 70 10.43 -21.00 7.46
C ALA A 70 10.69 -19.99 8.60
N THR A 71 11.82 -20.07 9.33
CA THR A 71 12.17 -19.01 10.32
C THR A 71 12.35 -17.63 9.70
N HIS A 72 12.70 -17.54 8.41
CA HIS A 72 12.82 -16.25 7.72
C HIS A 72 11.47 -15.62 7.42
N VAL A 73 10.38 -16.39 7.41
CA VAL A 73 9.02 -15.87 7.19
C VAL A 73 8.63 -14.89 8.30
N ILE A 74 8.98 -15.16 9.57
CA ILE A 74 8.69 -14.26 10.70
C ILE A 74 9.69 -13.09 10.82
N GLN A 75 10.84 -13.15 10.16
CA GLN A 75 11.83 -12.05 10.20
C GLN A 75 11.35 -10.89 9.32
N PHE A 76 10.92 -9.77 9.92
CA PHE A 76 10.44 -8.60 9.20
C PHE A 76 11.58 -7.89 8.46
N GLY A 77 11.31 -7.40 7.24
CA GLY A 77 12.31 -6.75 6.38
C GLY A 77 13.30 -7.70 5.68
N LYS A 78 13.34 -9.00 6.03
CA LYS A 78 14.26 -9.97 5.42
C LYS A 78 13.64 -10.61 4.18
N SER A 79 14.39 -10.62 3.07
CA SER A 79 14.06 -11.41 1.88
C SER A 79 15.33 -11.88 1.18
N SER A 80 15.44 -13.18 0.96
CA SER A 80 16.47 -13.78 0.09
C SER A 80 16.31 -13.36 -1.37
N LYS A 81 15.11 -12.90 -1.76
CA LYS A 81 14.77 -12.47 -3.12
C LYS A 81 15.23 -11.03 -3.44
N ARG A 82 15.86 -10.31 -2.49
CA ARG A 82 16.33 -8.92 -2.66
C ARG A 82 17.78 -8.86 -3.17
N THR A 83 17.98 -9.16 -4.44
CA THR A 83 19.25 -8.95 -5.17
C THR A 83 19.15 -7.76 -6.13
N PRO A 84 20.26 -7.11 -6.54
CA PRO A 84 20.21 -5.92 -7.40
C PRO A 84 19.55 -6.15 -8.76
N ASP A 85 19.68 -7.36 -9.29
CA ASP A 85 19.19 -7.77 -10.60
C ASP A 85 17.90 -8.60 -10.48
N SER A 86 17.18 -8.47 -9.36
CA SER A 86 16.03 -9.30 -9.01
C SER A 86 14.77 -8.95 -9.82
N THR A 87 14.27 -9.94 -10.55
CA THR A 87 12.94 -9.95 -11.17
C THR A 87 11.83 -10.39 -10.20
N HIS A 88 12.14 -10.59 -8.91
CA HIS A 88 11.17 -11.00 -7.90
C HIS A 88 10.39 -9.82 -7.31
N ILE A 89 9.08 -9.97 -7.16
CA ILE A 89 8.19 -8.98 -6.53
C ILE A 89 8.42 -8.90 -5.00
N GLY A 90 8.75 -10.03 -4.37
CA GLY A 90 8.81 -10.20 -2.91
C GLY A 90 10.06 -9.61 -2.23
N GLN A 91 10.38 -8.34 -2.46
CA GLN A 91 11.66 -7.76 -2.00
C GLN A 91 11.65 -7.24 -0.55
N TYR A 92 10.51 -6.79 -0.04
CA TYR A 92 10.40 -6.14 1.28
C TYR A 92 10.35 -7.09 2.49
N GLY A 93 10.19 -8.40 2.28
CA GLY A 93 10.11 -9.36 3.38
C GLY A 93 8.89 -9.21 4.32
N ASN A 94 7.82 -8.55 3.87
CA ASN A 94 6.66 -8.23 4.72
C ASN A 94 5.29 -8.69 4.17
N GLY A 95 5.16 -8.92 2.87
CA GLY A 95 3.88 -9.12 2.17
C GLY A 95 2.92 -10.11 2.82
N LEU A 96 3.40 -11.31 3.18
CA LEU A 96 2.56 -12.31 3.87
C LEU A 96 2.03 -11.81 5.22
N LYS A 97 2.81 -11.04 5.98
CA LYS A 97 2.42 -10.55 7.32
C LYS A 97 1.42 -9.40 7.25
N SER A 98 1.66 -8.41 6.37
CA SER A 98 0.68 -7.33 6.18
C SER A 98 -0.60 -7.82 5.51
N GLY A 99 -0.49 -8.74 4.54
CA GLY A 99 -1.61 -9.33 3.83
C GLY A 99 -2.50 -10.23 4.69
N SER A 100 -1.92 -11.21 5.38
CA SER A 100 -2.69 -12.14 6.24
C SER A 100 -3.44 -11.42 7.37
N MET A 101 -2.75 -10.55 8.11
CA MET A 101 -3.32 -9.75 9.20
C MET A 101 -4.31 -8.67 8.70
N ARG A 102 -4.35 -8.38 7.39
CA ARG A 102 -5.42 -7.57 6.79
C ARG A 102 -6.69 -8.39 6.60
N ILE A 103 -6.56 -9.64 6.15
CA ILE A 103 -7.65 -10.53 5.74
C ILE A 103 -8.35 -11.17 6.96
N GLY A 104 -7.58 -11.63 7.94
CA GLY A 104 -8.09 -12.27 9.15
C GLY A 104 -7.25 -11.97 10.38
N LYS A 105 -7.71 -12.45 11.54
CA LYS A 105 -7.04 -12.29 12.83
C LYS A 105 -5.86 -13.25 13.00
N ASP A 106 -5.96 -14.44 12.40
CA ASP A 106 -5.05 -15.55 12.63
C ASP A 106 -4.67 -16.23 11.30
N PHE A 107 -3.44 -16.73 11.17
CA PHE A 107 -3.07 -17.63 10.07
C PHE A 107 -2.17 -18.78 10.51
N ILE A 108 -2.27 -19.89 9.80
CA ILE A 108 -1.40 -21.05 9.94
C ILE A 108 -0.89 -21.48 8.55
N LEU A 109 0.39 -21.80 8.47
CA LEU A 109 1.10 -22.13 7.23
C LEU A 109 1.68 -23.54 7.36
N PHE A 110 1.42 -24.36 6.36
CA PHE A 110 2.00 -25.68 6.16
C PHE A 110 2.91 -25.62 4.95
N THR A 111 4.12 -26.17 5.04
CA THR A 111 5.04 -26.24 3.90
C THR A 111 5.83 -27.54 3.90
N LYS A 112 6.16 -28.00 2.70
CA LYS A 112 6.79 -29.27 2.42
C LYS A 112 7.95 -29.02 1.46
N LYS A 113 9.15 -29.43 1.85
CA LYS A 113 10.37 -29.34 1.03
C LYS A 113 11.31 -30.47 1.41
N ASP A 114 11.94 -31.09 0.41
CA ASP A 114 12.84 -32.23 0.56
C ASP A 114 12.22 -33.34 1.42
N ASN A 115 12.83 -33.71 2.56
CA ASN A 115 12.30 -34.70 3.52
C ASN A 115 11.62 -34.05 4.75
N THR A 116 11.18 -32.78 4.65
CA THR A 116 10.67 -32.01 5.81
C THR A 116 9.24 -31.50 5.62
N LEU A 117 8.50 -31.49 6.72
CA LEU A 117 7.17 -30.88 6.88
C LEU A 117 7.28 -29.83 7.99
N SER A 118 7.13 -28.54 7.65
CA SER A 118 7.18 -27.45 8.64
C SER A 118 5.81 -26.81 8.78
N CYS A 119 5.36 -26.62 10.02
CA CYS A 119 4.19 -25.79 10.34
C CYS A 119 4.66 -24.47 10.95
N LEU A 120 4.01 -23.36 10.62
CA LEU A 120 4.26 -22.04 11.17
C LEU A 120 2.93 -21.40 11.55
N PHE A 121 2.78 -21.01 12.82
CA PHE A 121 1.49 -20.57 13.35
C PHE A 121 1.54 -19.15 13.94
N LEU A 122 0.89 -18.18 13.29
CA LEU A 122 0.75 -16.81 13.79
C LEU A 122 -0.72 -16.54 14.15
N SER A 123 -1.05 -16.67 15.43
CA SER A 123 -2.38 -16.35 15.96
C SER A 123 -2.33 -15.11 16.84
N ARG A 124 -3.10 -14.06 16.49
CA ARG A 124 -3.35 -12.95 17.41
C ARG A 124 -4.28 -13.36 18.55
N THR A 125 -5.19 -14.31 18.34
CA THR A 125 -6.08 -14.86 19.37
C THR A 125 -5.30 -15.47 20.54
N PHE A 126 -4.26 -16.27 20.27
CA PHE A 126 -3.31 -16.76 21.28
C PHE A 126 -2.69 -15.63 22.13
N HIS A 127 -2.22 -14.55 21.49
CA HIS A 127 -1.60 -13.43 22.20
C HIS A 127 -2.60 -12.64 23.05
N GLU A 128 -3.82 -12.44 22.55
CA GLU A 128 -4.89 -11.74 23.28
C GLU A 128 -5.40 -12.54 24.48
N GLU A 129 -5.49 -13.87 24.38
CA GLU A 129 -5.98 -14.73 25.47
C GLU A 129 -4.92 -14.99 26.55
N GLU A 130 -3.63 -15.10 26.20
CA GLU A 130 -2.52 -15.30 27.16
C GLU A 130 -1.86 -13.98 27.61
N GLY A 131 -2.28 -12.82 27.08
CA GLY A 131 -1.81 -11.50 27.49
C GLY A 131 -0.39 -11.12 27.01
N LEU A 132 0.02 -11.60 25.83
CA LEU A 132 1.40 -11.50 25.31
C LEU A 132 1.62 -10.23 24.46
N ASP A 133 2.59 -9.39 24.86
CA ASP A 133 3.04 -8.25 24.04
C ASP A 133 4.16 -8.62 23.03
N GLU A 134 4.96 -9.65 23.28
CA GLU A 134 5.95 -10.14 22.30
C GLU A 134 5.32 -11.07 21.26
N VAL A 135 5.76 -10.97 19.99
CA VAL A 135 5.26 -11.82 18.89
C VAL A 135 5.88 -13.21 18.93
N ILE A 136 5.21 -14.16 19.60
CA ILE A 136 5.60 -15.58 19.71
C ILE A 136 4.93 -16.39 18.59
N VAL A 137 5.71 -17.23 17.89
CA VAL A 137 5.25 -18.01 16.72
C VAL A 137 5.73 -19.46 16.83
N PRO A 138 4.84 -20.42 17.15
CA PRO A 138 5.15 -21.84 17.06
C PRO A 138 5.60 -22.26 15.66
N LEU A 139 6.73 -22.95 15.57
CA LEU A 139 7.29 -23.46 14.32
C LEU A 139 7.80 -24.92 14.45
N PRO A 140 6.91 -25.90 14.73
CA PRO A 140 7.28 -27.32 14.79
C PRO A 140 7.54 -27.90 13.39
N THR A 141 8.47 -28.86 13.34
CA THR A 141 8.89 -29.56 12.11
C THR A 141 8.82 -31.08 12.30
N TRP A 142 8.40 -31.81 11.26
CA TRP A 142 8.40 -33.27 11.20
C TRP A 142 9.18 -33.78 9.98
N GLU A 143 9.64 -35.03 10.04
CA GLU A 143 10.13 -35.77 8.88
C GLU A 143 8.97 -36.21 7.97
N LEU A 144 9.11 -36.04 6.66
CA LEU A 144 8.07 -36.34 5.68
C LEU A 144 7.65 -37.83 5.68
N LEU A 145 8.62 -38.75 5.75
CA LEU A 145 8.37 -40.19 5.62
C LEU A 145 7.88 -40.82 6.93
N THR A 146 8.56 -40.56 8.05
CA THR A 146 8.24 -41.21 9.34
C THR A 146 7.22 -40.44 10.18
N ARG A 147 6.95 -39.17 9.84
CA ARG A 147 6.16 -38.21 10.64
C ARG A 147 6.66 -38.06 12.07
N ARG A 148 7.96 -38.27 12.31
CA ARG A 148 8.60 -38.01 13.61
C ARG A 148 9.00 -36.54 13.75
N PRO A 149 8.93 -35.95 14.95
CA PRO A 149 9.44 -34.61 15.22
C PRO A 149 10.92 -34.45 14.82
N ILE A 150 11.25 -33.34 14.18
CA ILE A 150 12.62 -32.88 13.96
C ILE A 150 12.83 -31.67 14.88
N THR A 151 13.41 -31.92 16.05
CA THR A 151 13.74 -30.88 17.04
C THR A 151 15.02 -31.25 17.80
N GLY A 152 15.77 -30.24 18.24
CA GLY A 152 16.81 -30.39 19.26
C GLY A 152 16.29 -30.21 20.69
N ASP A 153 15.02 -29.81 20.84
CA ASP A 153 14.34 -29.48 22.09
C ASP A 153 12.93 -30.10 22.07
N PRO A 154 12.72 -31.23 22.77
CA PRO A 154 11.42 -31.90 22.83
C PRO A 154 10.36 -31.13 23.60
N GLU A 155 10.74 -30.37 24.64
CA GLU A 155 9.81 -29.62 25.48
C GLU A 155 9.22 -28.43 24.71
N LYS A 156 10.08 -27.68 24.01
CA LYS A 156 9.66 -26.64 23.05
C LYS A 156 8.70 -27.20 22.01
N PHE A 157 9.02 -28.34 21.41
CA PHE A 157 8.17 -28.95 20.38
C PHE A 157 6.79 -29.35 20.91
N ALA A 158 6.72 -29.90 22.13
CA ALA A 158 5.45 -30.21 22.80
C ALA A 158 4.63 -28.92 23.05
N ILE A 159 5.25 -27.87 23.56
CA ILE A 159 4.58 -26.56 23.77
C ILE A 159 4.09 -25.98 22.44
N GLU A 160 4.90 -26.02 21.38
CA GLU A 160 4.54 -25.51 20.06
C GLU A 160 3.36 -26.26 19.43
N THR A 161 3.29 -27.57 19.59
CA THR A 161 2.19 -28.39 19.07
C THR A 161 0.92 -28.26 19.91
N GLU A 162 1.01 -28.23 21.23
CA GLU A 162 -0.13 -27.94 22.11
C GLU A 162 -0.73 -26.55 21.89
N LEU A 163 0.08 -25.52 21.64
CA LEU A 163 -0.42 -24.18 21.26
C LEU A 163 -1.20 -24.21 19.93
N ILE A 164 -0.73 -25.00 18.96
CA ILE A 164 -1.46 -25.23 17.70
C ILE A 164 -2.77 -25.97 17.95
N TYR A 165 -2.79 -27.01 18.79
CA TYR A 165 -4.03 -27.75 19.09
C TYR A 165 -5.02 -26.91 19.90
N LYS A 166 -4.55 -26.12 20.88
CA LYS A 166 -5.39 -25.20 21.65
C LYS A 166 -6.02 -24.13 20.77
N TYR A 167 -5.22 -23.38 20.00
CA TYR A 167 -5.69 -22.15 19.33
C TYR A 167 -6.03 -22.29 17.84
N SER A 168 -5.42 -23.21 17.08
CA SER A 168 -5.70 -23.35 15.64
C SER A 168 -7.03 -24.09 15.36
N PRO A 169 -7.52 -24.11 14.10
CA PRO A 169 -8.67 -24.92 13.70
C PRO A 169 -8.44 -26.45 13.77
N PHE A 170 -7.21 -26.89 14.00
CA PHE A 170 -6.80 -28.30 13.99
C PHE A 170 -6.42 -28.74 15.40
N LYS A 171 -7.25 -29.61 16.00
CA LYS A 171 -7.25 -29.91 17.44
C LYS A 171 -6.45 -31.15 17.86
N ASN A 172 -5.68 -31.73 16.93
CA ASN A 172 -4.77 -32.85 17.16
C ASN A 172 -3.84 -33.06 15.95
N GLU A 173 -2.83 -33.92 16.11
CA GLU A 173 -1.85 -34.22 15.06
C GLU A 173 -2.48 -34.79 13.79
N GLN A 174 -3.52 -35.64 13.88
CA GLN A 174 -4.18 -36.19 12.69
C GLN A 174 -4.77 -35.08 11.81
N GLN A 175 -5.55 -34.17 12.39
CA GLN A 175 -6.13 -33.02 11.69
C GLN A 175 -5.05 -32.07 11.13
N LEU A 176 -3.89 -31.99 11.78
CA LEU A 176 -2.74 -31.22 11.31
C LEU A 176 -2.09 -31.88 10.08
N MET A 177 -1.84 -33.19 10.15
CA MET A 177 -1.28 -34.01 9.07
C MET A 177 -2.21 -34.08 7.85
N GLU A 178 -3.53 -34.05 8.05
CA GLU A 178 -4.52 -33.88 6.98
C GLU A 178 -4.33 -32.58 6.17
N GLN A 179 -3.71 -31.53 6.72
CA GLN A 179 -3.41 -30.32 5.97
C GLN A 179 -2.14 -30.46 5.13
N PHE A 180 -1.09 -31.13 5.66
CA PHE A 180 0.10 -31.49 4.87
C PHE A 180 -0.24 -32.43 3.71
N ASN A 181 -1.18 -33.36 3.89
CA ASN A 181 -1.63 -34.28 2.83
C ASN A 181 -2.25 -33.58 1.61
N LYS A 182 -2.70 -32.32 1.74
CA LYS A 182 -3.20 -31.51 0.61
C LYS A 182 -2.09 -30.99 -0.31
N ILE A 183 -0.83 -31.06 0.15
CA ILE A 183 0.34 -30.75 -0.68
C ILE A 183 0.73 -32.06 -1.40
N GLU A 184 -0.02 -32.36 -2.46
CA GLU A 184 0.08 -33.61 -3.24
C GLU A 184 1.48 -33.83 -3.85
N GLY A 185 2.14 -32.74 -4.28
CA GLY A 185 3.48 -32.78 -4.85
C GLY A 185 4.57 -33.14 -3.84
N SER A 186 5.80 -33.37 -4.30
CA SER A 186 6.97 -33.56 -3.42
C SER A 186 7.28 -32.33 -2.57
N SER A 187 6.83 -31.15 -2.99
CA SER A 187 6.96 -29.88 -2.30
C SER A 187 5.75 -28.98 -2.51
N GLY A 188 5.63 -27.91 -1.72
CA GLY A 188 4.60 -26.88 -1.88
C GLY A 188 4.27 -26.14 -0.57
N THR A 189 3.28 -25.25 -0.62
CA THR A 189 2.86 -24.43 0.54
C THR A 189 1.33 -24.33 0.61
N LEU A 190 0.77 -24.43 1.82
CA LEU A 190 -0.63 -24.18 2.13
C LEU A 190 -0.73 -23.15 3.24
N VAL A 191 -1.20 -21.94 2.93
CA VAL A 191 -1.54 -20.91 3.91
C VAL A 191 -3.04 -20.93 4.16
N ILE A 192 -3.44 -20.96 5.43
CA ILE A 192 -4.85 -20.88 5.85
C ILE A 192 -4.99 -19.66 6.76
N ILE A 193 -5.68 -18.63 6.27
CA ILE A 193 -6.08 -17.47 7.06
C ILE A 193 -7.49 -17.72 7.56
N TYR A 194 -7.73 -17.50 8.86
CA TYR A 194 -9.03 -17.74 9.49
C TYR A 194 -9.34 -16.64 10.51
N ASN A 195 -10.52 -16.71 11.12
CA ASN A 195 -11.10 -15.59 11.87
C ASN A 195 -11.08 -14.32 11.00
N LEU A 196 -11.67 -14.43 9.81
CA LEU A 196 -11.74 -13.37 8.80
C LEU A 196 -12.39 -12.11 9.37
N LYS A 197 -11.99 -10.94 8.87
CA LYS A 197 -12.58 -9.68 9.31
C LYS A 197 -14.02 -9.57 8.82
N LEU A 198 -14.87 -9.08 9.73
CA LEU A 198 -16.30 -8.93 9.54
C LEU A 198 -16.66 -7.44 9.45
N MET A 199 -17.68 -7.13 8.66
CA MET A 199 -18.31 -5.81 8.60
C MET A 199 -19.21 -5.58 9.84
N ASP A 200 -19.74 -4.37 10.01
CA ASP A 200 -20.70 -4.05 11.09
C ASP A 200 -21.98 -4.93 11.05
N THR A 201 -22.31 -5.48 9.87
CA THR A 201 -23.39 -6.47 9.68
C THR A 201 -23.09 -7.84 10.28
N ARG A 202 -21.82 -8.09 10.67
CA ARG A 202 -21.22 -9.39 11.05
C ARG A 202 -20.95 -10.36 9.92
N GLU A 203 -21.18 -9.97 8.67
CA GLU A 203 -20.77 -10.76 7.50
C GLU A 203 -19.31 -10.50 7.13
N PRO A 204 -18.58 -11.45 6.52
CA PRO A 204 -17.21 -11.24 6.06
C PRO A 204 -17.09 -10.12 5.01
N GLU A 205 -15.93 -9.47 4.93
CA GLU A 205 -15.63 -8.50 3.86
C GLU A 205 -15.58 -9.15 2.45
N LEU A 206 -15.52 -10.49 2.38
CA LEU A 206 -15.41 -11.29 1.15
C LEU A 206 -16.66 -12.15 0.95
N ASP A 207 -17.35 -11.94 -0.16
CA ASP A 207 -18.55 -12.67 -0.60
C ASP A 207 -18.16 -13.81 -1.56
N VAL A 208 -18.65 -15.02 -1.27
CA VAL A 208 -18.50 -16.23 -2.12
C VAL A 208 -19.83 -16.95 -2.35
N GLU A 209 -20.93 -16.32 -1.95
CA GLU A 209 -22.28 -16.85 -2.08
C GLU A 209 -22.98 -16.31 -3.35
N THR A 210 -22.71 -15.05 -3.72
CA THR A 210 -23.23 -14.45 -4.96
C THR A 210 -22.65 -15.10 -6.23
N ASP A 211 -21.38 -15.52 -6.20
CA ASP A 211 -20.76 -16.33 -7.27
C ASP A 211 -19.80 -17.35 -6.66
N HIS A 212 -20.19 -18.63 -6.67
CA HIS A 212 -19.40 -19.74 -6.15
C HIS A 212 -18.11 -20.04 -6.94
N GLN A 213 -17.86 -19.35 -8.07
CA GLN A 213 -16.61 -19.42 -8.82
C GLN A 213 -15.67 -18.23 -8.54
N ASP A 214 -16.08 -17.23 -7.76
CA ASP A 214 -15.31 -16.01 -7.50
C ASP A 214 -15.06 -15.80 -5.99
N ILE A 215 -14.36 -14.71 -5.68
CA ILE A 215 -14.33 -14.07 -4.37
C ILE A 215 -14.62 -12.59 -4.64
N LEU A 216 -15.80 -12.13 -4.23
CA LEU A 216 -16.26 -10.77 -4.43
C LEU A 216 -15.97 -9.89 -3.20
N MET A 217 -15.88 -8.58 -3.40
CA MET A 217 -16.05 -7.62 -2.30
C MET A 217 -17.52 -7.59 -1.90
N ALA A 218 -17.80 -7.81 -0.62
CA ALA A 218 -19.16 -7.83 -0.08
C ALA A 218 -19.83 -6.43 -0.16
N GLY A 219 -21.16 -6.43 -0.22
CA GLY A 219 -21.99 -5.22 -0.28
C GLY A 219 -22.48 -4.82 -1.67
N THR A 220 -23.32 -3.78 -1.71
CA THR A 220 -23.96 -3.27 -2.93
C THR A 220 -22.95 -2.51 -3.80
N PRO A 221 -22.81 -2.82 -5.09
CA PRO A 221 -21.93 -2.05 -5.98
C PRO A 221 -22.49 -0.65 -6.21
N SER A 222 -21.63 0.37 -6.11
CA SER A 222 -21.92 1.68 -6.70
C SER A 222 -21.75 1.65 -8.23
N GLU A 223 -22.46 2.54 -8.92
CA GLU A 223 -22.38 2.62 -10.38
C GLU A 223 -20.96 3.03 -10.83
N GLY A 224 -20.47 2.41 -11.91
CA GLY A 224 -19.13 2.68 -12.46
C GLY A 224 -17.96 1.99 -11.74
N VAL A 225 -18.20 1.18 -10.70
CA VAL A 225 -17.15 0.34 -10.07
C VAL A 225 -16.56 -0.63 -11.10
N LYS A 226 -15.24 -0.55 -11.28
CA LYS A 226 -14.51 -1.37 -12.26
C LYS A 226 -14.42 -2.83 -11.79
N PRO A 227 -14.52 -3.85 -12.68
CA PRO A 227 -14.62 -5.26 -12.30
C PRO A 227 -13.54 -5.72 -11.32
N GLU A 228 -12.29 -5.32 -11.55
CA GLU A 228 -11.09 -5.64 -10.77
C GLU A 228 -11.10 -5.06 -9.35
N ARG A 229 -12.02 -4.14 -9.03
CA ARG A 229 -12.24 -3.62 -7.68
C ARG A 229 -13.35 -4.35 -6.91
N ARG A 230 -14.11 -5.24 -7.57
CA ARG A 230 -15.19 -6.03 -6.95
C ARG A 230 -15.01 -7.55 -7.08
N SER A 231 -14.41 -8.04 -8.17
CA SER A 231 -14.18 -9.46 -8.47
C SER A 231 -12.69 -9.78 -8.36
N PHE A 232 -12.33 -10.74 -7.50
CA PHE A 232 -10.94 -11.20 -7.41
C PHE A 232 -10.55 -11.99 -8.67
N ARG A 233 -11.49 -12.72 -9.29
CA ARG A 233 -11.30 -13.38 -10.59
C ARG A 233 -10.96 -12.39 -11.71
N ALA A 234 -11.56 -11.19 -11.72
CA ALA A 234 -11.19 -10.12 -12.64
C ALA A 234 -9.78 -9.57 -12.33
N TYR A 235 -9.51 -9.21 -11.07
CA TYR A 235 -8.21 -8.67 -10.66
C TYR A 235 -7.05 -9.64 -10.93
N ALA A 236 -7.21 -10.90 -10.51
CA ALA A 236 -6.24 -11.97 -10.72
C ALA A 236 -5.99 -12.26 -12.22
N ALA A 237 -6.97 -12.03 -13.09
CA ALA A 237 -6.80 -12.22 -14.52
C ALA A 237 -5.82 -11.20 -15.15
N VAL A 238 -5.69 -9.99 -14.59
CA VAL A 238 -4.82 -8.91 -15.09
C VAL A 238 -3.64 -8.59 -14.16
N LEU A 239 -3.50 -9.29 -13.03
CA LEU A 239 -2.50 -9.04 -11.98
C LEU A 239 -1.05 -9.06 -12.48
N TYR A 240 -0.76 -9.83 -13.53
CA TYR A 240 0.57 -9.96 -14.13
C TYR A 240 0.54 -9.68 -15.65
N ILE A 241 1.50 -8.89 -16.14
CA ILE A 241 1.54 -8.49 -17.58
C ILE A 241 1.88 -9.67 -18.51
N ASP A 242 2.71 -10.61 -18.05
CA ASP A 242 2.89 -11.93 -18.65
C ASP A 242 2.55 -13.00 -17.59
N PRO A 243 1.29 -13.49 -17.56
CA PRO A 243 0.88 -14.53 -16.63
C PRO A 243 1.45 -15.89 -17.06
N ARG A 244 1.97 -16.64 -16.08
CA ARG A 244 2.59 -17.97 -16.28
C ARG A 244 2.05 -19.00 -15.29
N MET A 245 2.13 -18.71 -13.99
CA MET A 245 1.42 -19.45 -12.96
C MET A 245 -0.09 -19.49 -13.26
N ARG A 246 -0.69 -20.68 -13.13
CA ARG A 246 -2.14 -20.85 -13.20
C ARG A 246 -2.76 -20.44 -11.87
N ILE A 247 -3.82 -19.65 -11.90
CA ILE A 247 -4.59 -19.28 -10.71
C ILE A 247 -5.93 -19.99 -10.79
N PHE A 248 -6.36 -20.62 -9.69
CA PHE A 248 -7.69 -21.20 -9.53
C PHE A 248 -8.38 -20.50 -8.35
N ILE A 249 -9.67 -20.18 -8.50
CA ILE A 249 -10.51 -19.60 -7.45
C ILE A 249 -11.72 -20.52 -7.30
N GLN A 250 -11.99 -21.00 -6.08
CA GLN A 250 -13.04 -21.97 -5.76
C GLN A 250 -12.97 -23.21 -6.69
N GLY A 251 -11.76 -23.72 -6.93
CA GLY A 251 -11.48 -24.85 -7.84
C GLY A 251 -11.58 -24.53 -9.35
N HIS A 252 -12.09 -23.36 -9.73
CA HIS A 252 -12.30 -22.98 -11.13
C HIS A 252 -11.15 -22.10 -11.65
N LYS A 253 -10.58 -22.41 -12.81
CA LYS A 253 -9.39 -21.72 -13.34
C LYS A 253 -9.71 -20.26 -13.70
N VAL A 254 -8.81 -19.35 -13.36
CA VAL A 254 -8.87 -17.94 -13.79
C VAL A 254 -8.31 -17.84 -15.20
N ARG A 255 -9.10 -17.25 -16.10
CA ARG A 255 -8.66 -16.94 -17.47
C ARG A 255 -7.86 -15.66 -17.45
N THR A 256 -6.58 -15.79 -17.11
CA THR A 256 -5.59 -14.72 -17.15
C THR A 256 -5.47 -14.11 -18.54
N LYS A 257 -5.02 -12.86 -18.62
CA LYS A 257 -4.99 -12.07 -19.85
C LYS A 257 -3.74 -11.21 -19.91
N ARG A 258 -2.99 -11.33 -21.00
CA ARG A 258 -2.02 -10.31 -21.39
C ARG A 258 -2.81 -9.16 -22.02
N LEU A 259 -2.91 -8.00 -21.36
CA LEU A 259 -3.81 -6.92 -21.80
C LEU A 259 -3.52 -6.45 -23.23
N SER A 260 -2.27 -6.48 -23.70
CA SER A 260 -1.88 -6.19 -25.09
C SER A 260 -2.54 -7.11 -26.13
N CYS A 261 -2.98 -8.30 -25.75
CA CYS A 261 -3.70 -9.24 -26.61
C CYS A 261 -5.20 -8.92 -26.73
N CYS A 262 -5.76 -8.12 -25.83
CA CYS A 262 -7.21 -7.97 -25.63
C CYS A 262 -7.76 -6.65 -26.21
N LEU A 263 -7.03 -6.01 -27.13
CA LEU A 263 -7.29 -4.65 -27.60
C LEU A 263 -7.24 -4.59 -29.13
N TYR A 264 -8.04 -3.71 -29.73
CA TYR A 264 -8.00 -3.36 -31.14
C TYR A 264 -6.74 -2.54 -31.45
N LYS A 265 -6.04 -2.95 -32.52
CA LYS A 265 -4.83 -2.31 -33.08
C LYS A 265 -3.85 -1.83 -32.01
N PRO A 266 -3.28 -2.79 -31.22
CA PRO A 266 -2.25 -2.48 -30.25
C PRO A 266 -0.98 -2.00 -30.95
N ARG A 267 -0.39 -0.90 -30.47
CA ARG A 267 0.89 -0.35 -30.93
C ARG A 267 1.84 -0.19 -29.75
N VAL A 268 3.13 -0.37 -30.00
CA VAL A 268 4.19 -0.13 -29.00
C VAL A 268 4.97 1.14 -29.34
N TYR A 269 5.28 1.96 -28.34
CA TYR A 269 6.13 3.14 -28.44
C TYR A 269 7.31 3.00 -27.47
N LYS A 270 8.48 3.46 -27.89
CA LYS A 270 9.70 3.45 -27.08
C LYS A 270 9.90 4.79 -26.40
N TYR A 271 9.93 4.77 -25.07
CA TYR A 271 10.18 5.94 -24.23
C TYR A 271 11.54 5.81 -23.55
N THR A 272 12.52 6.56 -24.05
CA THR A 272 13.87 6.62 -23.47
C THR A 272 13.82 7.32 -22.11
N SER A 273 14.22 6.63 -21.04
CA SER A 273 14.18 7.17 -19.67
C SER A 273 15.58 7.58 -19.20
N THR A 274 15.78 8.89 -19.01
CA THR A 274 17.02 9.44 -18.44
C THR A 274 17.32 8.85 -17.07
N ARG A 275 16.31 8.78 -16.19
CA ARG A 275 16.39 8.14 -14.87
C ARG A 275 16.81 6.68 -14.93
N PHE A 276 16.29 5.89 -15.88
CA PHE A 276 16.70 4.50 -16.07
C PHE A 276 18.19 4.40 -16.45
N LYS A 277 18.66 5.27 -17.35
CA LYS A 277 20.09 5.35 -17.72
C LYS A 277 20.96 5.72 -16.51
N THR A 278 20.68 6.85 -15.85
CA THR A 278 21.51 7.34 -14.71
C THR A 278 21.56 6.36 -13.55
N ARG A 279 20.44 5.70 -13.21
CA ARG A 279 20.42 4.67 -12.16
C ARG A 279 21.23 3.42 -12.55
N ALA A 280 21.22 3.02 -13.81
CA ALA A 280 22.03 1.90 -14.31
C ALA A 280 23.54 2.23 -14.30
N GLU A 281 23.91 3.46 -14.67
CA GLU A 281 25.30 3.96 -14.59
C GLU A 281 25.82 3.98 -13.15
N GLN A 282 24.98 4.38 -12.19
CA GLN A 282 25.31 4.35 -10.75
C GLN A 282 25.54 2.91 -10.23
N GLU A 283 24.67 1.96 -10.59
CA GLU A 283 24.84 0.55 -10.21
C GLU A 283 26.05 -0.14 -10.87
N VAL A 284 26.46 0.29 -12.08
CA VAL A 284 27.72 -0.12 -12.71
C VAL A 284 28.93 0.46 -11.97
N LYS A 285 28.98 1.78 -11.74
CA LYS A 285 30.09 2.43 -11.00
C LYS A 285 30.30 1.82 -9.60
N LYS A 286 29.20 1.48 -8.93
CA LYS A 286 29.20 0.79 -7.63
C LYS A 286 29.71 -0.66 -7.71
N ALA A 287 29.35 -1.40 -8.75
CA ALA A 287 29.88 -2.75 -8.98
C ALA A 287 31.38 -2.73 -9.32
N ASP A 288 31.83 -1.75 -10.10
CA ASP A 288 33.23 -1.51 -10.45
C ASP A 288 34.11 -1.20 -9.24
N HIS A 289 33.68 -0.26 -8.38
CA HIS A 289 34.38 0.03 -7.13
C HIS A 289 34.47 -1.21 -6.22
N LEU A 290 33.38 -1.99 -6.10
CA LEU A 290 33.38 -3.23 -5.30
C LEU A 290 34.24 -4.34 -5.91
N ALA A 291 34.36 -4.43 -7.24
CA ALA A 291 35.25 -5.36 -7.91
C ALA A 291 36.72 -4.97 -7.72
N LYS A 292 37.06 -3.70 -7.90
CA LYS A 292 38.43 -3.17 -7.67
C LYS A 292 38.88 -3.38 -6.22
N LEU A 293 38.02 -3.09 -5.24
CA LEU A 293 38.33 -3.29 -3.81
C LEU A 293 38.48 -4.79 -3.44
N ALA A 294 37.78 -5.69 -4.12
CA ALA A 294 37.94 -7.14 -3.91
C ALA A 294 39.24 -7.64 -4.58
N GLU A 295 39.56 -7.18 -5.78
CA GLU A 295 40.80 -7.49 -6.51
C GLU A 295 42.05 -6.99 -5.78
N GLU A 296 42.00 -5.81 -5.18
CA GLU A 296 43.06 -5.28 -4.31
C GLU A 296 43.30 -6.18 -3.09
N LYS A 297 42.23 -6.57 -2.38
CA LYS A 297 42.32 -7.48 -1.22
C LYS A 297 42.79 -8.88 -1.59
N ALA A 298 42.42 -9.39 -2.76
CA ALA A 298 42.91 -10.67 -3.26
C ALA A 298 44.43 -10.61 -3.50
N ARG A 299 44.90 -9.61 -4.26
CA ARG A 299 46.34 -9.41 -4.51
C ARG A 299 47.14 -9.15 -3.23
N GLU A 300 46.59 -8.40 -2.28
CA GLU A 300 47.23 -8.16 -0.98
C GLU A 300 47.37 -9.47 -0.17
N ALA A 301 46.33 -10.30 -0.14
CA ALA A 301 46.36 -11.60 0.55
C ALA A 301 47.29 -12.61 -0.13
N GLU A 302 47.30 -12.67 -1.47
CA GLU A 302 48.21 -13.51 -2.25
C GLU A 302 49.68 -13.09 -2.03
N SER A 303 49.98 -11.79 -2.12
CA SER A 303 51.31 -11.24 -1.83
C SER A 303 51.75 -11.53 -0.39
N LYS A 304 50.88 -11.34 0.59
CA LYS A 304 51.14 -11.74 1.99
C LYS A 304 51.44 -13.23 2.12
N SER A 305 50.66 -14.09 1.47
CA SER A 305 50.84 -15.54 1.49
C SER A 305 52.19 -15.96 0.89
N LEU A 306 52.54 -15.44 -0.29
CA LEU A 306 53.83 -15.69 -0.93
C LEU A 306 55.00 -15.17 -0.07
N SER A 307 54.88 -13.97 0.50
CA SER A 307 55.91 -13.41 1.38
C SER A 307 56.10 -14.20 2.68
N LEU A 308 55.05 -14.89 3.14
CA LEU A 308 55.09 -15.77 4.31
C LEU A 308 55.74 -17.10 3.96
N GLU A 309 55.42 -17.67 2.79
CA GLU A 309 56.04 -18.87 2.24
C GLU A 309 57.57 -18.70 2.11
N THR A 310 58.03 -17.58 1.53
CA THR A 310 59.45 -17.25 1.43
C THR A 310 60.12 -17.01 2.80
N LYS A 311 59.39 -16.51 3.80
CA LYS A 311 59.92 -16.28 5.16
C LYS A 311 60.02 -17.55 6.00
N LEU A 312 59.19 -18.55 5.73
CA LEU A 312 59.18 -19.82 6.44
C LEU A 312 60.20 -20.80 5.84
N GLY A 313 60.35 -20.82 4.51
CA GLY A 313 61.33 -21.68 3.83
C GLY A 313 61.16 -23.16 4.23
N ASP A 314 62.23 -23.77 4.72
CA ASP A 314 62.24 -25.16 5.19
C ASP A 314 61.75 -25.35 6.66
N ASP A 315 61.09 -24.36 7.28
CA ASP A 315 60.48 -24.55 8.61
C ASP A 315 59.31 -25.54 8.56
N MET A 316 59.65 -26.79 8.85
CA MET A 316 58.71 -27.92 8.90
C MET A 316 57.89 -27.99 10.20
N SER A 317 57.93 -26.98 11.08
CA SER A 317 57.13 -26.95 12.30
C SER A 317 55.62 -27.03 11.99
N ARG A 318 54.89 -27.69 12.90
CA ARG A 318 53.43 -27.89 12.75
C ARG A 318 52.67 -26.57 12.72
N GLU A 319 53.15 -25.57 13.44
CA GLU A 319 52.51 -24.26 13.60
C GLU A 319 52.71 -23.41 12.35
N SER A 320 53.95 -23.29 11.84
CA SER A 320 54.25 -22.57 10.59
C SER A 320 53.50 -23.13 9.39
N ARG A 321 53.44 -24.47 9.24
CA ARG A 321 52.62 -25.12 8.20
C ARG A 321 51.14 -24.77 8.30
N VAL A 322 50.57 -24.66 9.51
CA VAL A 322 49.17 -24.28 9.72
C VAL A 322 48.94 -22.80 9.42
N ILE A 323 49.86 -21.92 9.80
CA ILE A 323 49.77 -20.47 9.54
C ILE A 323 49.88 -20.18 8.03
N LEU A 324 50.84 -20.81 7.34
CA LEU A 324 50.99 -20.71 5.89
C LEU A 324 49.74 -21.21 5.15
N ARG A 325 49.26 -22.41 5.48
CA ARG A 325 48.06 -22.98 4.87
C ARG A 325 46.83 -22.09 5.06
N LYS A 326 46.66 -21.50 6.24
CA LYS A 326 45.58 -20.55 6.54
C LYS A 326 45.69 -19.26 5.72
N ALA A 327 46.91 -18.79 5.42
CA ALA A 327 47.13 -17.66 4.53
C ALA A 327 46.80 -18.01 3.07
N GLN A 328 47.27 -19.16 2.57
CA GLN A 328 46.99 -19.66 1.22
C GLN A 328 45.49 -19.90 0.99
N GLU A 329 44.79 -20.55 1.93
CA GLU A 329 43.34 -20.78 1.88
C GLU A 329 42.55 -19.45 1.97
N GLY A 330 43.00 -18.50 2.78
CA GLY A 330 42.41 -17.16 2.86
C GLY A 330 42.56 -16.34 1.57
N ALA A 331 43.75 -16.38 0.96
CA ALA A 331 44.03 -15.75 -0.32
C ALA A 331 43.15 -16.36 -1.45
N MET A 332 43.08 -17.69 -1.53
CA MET A 332 42.23 -18.40 -2.50
C MET A 332 40.74 -18.03 -2.36
N MET A 333 40.25 -17.84 -1.13
CA MET A 333 38.86 -17.42 -0.89
C MET A 333 38.62 -15.97 -1.31
N LEU A 334 39.55 -15.05 -1.08
CA LEU A 334 39.46 -13.66 -1.53
C LEU A 334 39.56 -13.53 -3.05
N ARG A 335 40.43 -14.32 -3.70
CA ARG A 335 40.53 -14.44 -5.16
C ARG A 335 39.20 -14.89 -5.79
N ARG A 336 38.55 -15.90 -5.22
CA ARG A 336 37.19 -16.33 -5.63
C ARG A 336 36.13 -15.25 -5.44
N GLU A 337 36.18 -14.48 -4.35
CA GLU A 337 35.26 -13.34 -4.18
C GLU A 337 35.50 -12.25 -5.24
N ALA A 338 36.76 -11.89 -5.51
CA ALA A 338 37.14 -10.91 -6.52
C ALA A 338 36.63 -11.29 -7.92
N GLU A 339 36.83 -12.55 -8.34
CA GLU A 339 36.26 -13.07 -9.59
C GLU A 339 34.74 -12.94 -9.66
N VAL A 340 34.03 -13.24 -8.56
CA VAL A 340 32.56 -13.12 -8.51
C VAL A 340 32.13 -11.65 -8.61
N LYS A 341 32.81 -10.70 -7.94
CA LYS A 341 32.53 -9.27 -8.09
C LYS A 341 32.79 -8.80 -9.53
N LYS A 342 33.90 -9.25 -10.15
CA LYS A 342 34.26 -8.93 -11.53
C LYS A 342 33.19 -9.42 -12.52
N LYS A 343 32.78 -10.68 -12.43
CA LYS A 343 31.70 -11.26 -13.25
C LYS A 343 30.36 -10.50 -13.10
N ILE A 344 30.05 -9.99 -11.90
CA ILE A 344 28.87 -9.13 -11.66
C ILE A 344 29.04 -7.74 -12.32
N GLN A 345 30.22 -7.12 -12.21
CA GLN A 345 30.52 -5.84 -12.88
C GLN A 345 30.45 -5.98 -14.40
N GLU A 346 31.06 -7.01 -14.99
CA GLU A 346 31.04 -7.28 -16.43
C GLU A 346 29.60 -7.50 -16.93
N SER A 347 28.79 -8.25 -16.18
CA SER A 347 27.37 -8.46 -16.48
C SER A 347 26.58 -7.15 -16.48
N LYS A 348 26.73 -6.30 -15.45
CA LYS A 348 26.06 -4.99 -15.39
C LYS A 348 26.58 -4.02 -16.45
N GLN A 349 27.88 -4.04 -16.75
CA GLN A 349 28.50 -3.23 -17.79
C GLN A 349 28.04 -3.63 -19.21
N LYS A 350 27.76 -4.92 -19.42
CA LYS A 350 27.09 -5.41 -20.63
C LYS A 350 25.64 -4.95 -20.68
N ALA A 351 24.86 -5.20 -19.62
CA ALA A 351 23.45 -4.79 -19.52
C ALA A 351 23.25 -3.27 -19.60
N LEU A 352 24.26 -2.45 -19.26
CA LEU A 352 24.23 -1.00 -19.44
C LEU A 352 24.13 -0.59 -20.92
N LYS A 353 24.72 -1.36 -21.85
CA LYS A 353 24.70 -1.09 -23.29
C LYS A 353 23.32 -1.24 -23.93
N ASP A 354 22.42 -2.03 -23.33
CA ASP A 354 21.06 -2.22 -23.84
C ASP A 354 20.22 -0.93 -23.73
N PRO A 355 19.30 -0.62 -24.67
CA PRO A 355 18.49 0.59 -24.63
C PRO A 355 17.71 0.77 -23.31
N LYS A 356 17.90 1.91 -22.64
CA LYS A 356 17.26 2.24 -21.35
C LYS A 356 15.88 2.84 -21.55
N GLU A 357 14.99 2.02 -22.10
CA GLU A 357 13.67 2.41 -22.58
C GLU A 357 12.55 1.67 -21.85
N LEU A 358 11.44 2.37 -21.65
CA LEU A 358 10.15 1.74 -21.34
C LEU A 358 9.38 1.52 -22.64
N SER A 359 8.59 0.44 -22.69
CA SER A 359 7.72 0.14 -23.83
C SER A 359 6.28 0.45 -23.44
N PHE A 360 5.73 1.55 -23.95
CA PHE A 360 4.32 1.90 -23.77
C PHE A 360 3.50 1.21 -24.85
N ILE A 361 2.54 0.38 -24.48
CA ILE A 361 1.64 -0.31 -25.41
C ILE A 361 0.25 0.32 -25.31
N PHE A 362 -0.32 0.79 -26.40
CA PHE A 362 -1.66 1.37 -26.44
C PHE A 362 -2.56 0.59 -27.41
N GLY A 363 -3.82 0.38 -27.03
CA GLY A 363 -4.84 -0.29 -27.85
C GLY A 363 -6.25 0.10 -27.43
N VAL A 364 -7.24 -0.01 -28.33
CA VAL A 364 -8.63 0.34 -28.01
C VAL A 364 -9.39 -0.86 -27.45
N ASN A 365 -10.02 -0.71 -26.29
CA ASN A 365 -10.91 -1.70 -25.70
C ASN A 365 -12.29 -1.62 -26.37
N ILE A 366 -12.45 -2.28 -27.53
CA ILE A 366 -13.71 -2.27 -28.27
C ILE A 366 -14.81 -3.14 -27.66
N GLU A 367 -14.49 -4.08 -26.75
CA GLU A 367 -15.51 -4.85 -26.02
C GLU A 367 -16.15 -4.04 -24.88
N GLN A 368 -15.39 -3.19 -24.18
CA GLN A 368 -15.89 -2.34 -23.07
C GLN A 368 -15.21 -0.96 -23.06
N ARG A 369 -15.80 0.02 -23.76
CA ARG A 369 -15.19 1.36 -24.01
C ARG A 369 -15.01 2.26 -22.77
N ASP A 370 -15.62 1.92 -21.63
CA ASP A 370 -15.45 2.62 -20.35
C ASP A 370 -14.35 1.97 -19.47
N LEU A 371 -13.87 0.79 -19.84
CA LEU A 371 -12.76 0.09 -19.18
C LEU A 371 -11.45 0.48 -19.88
N ASP A 372 -11.12 1.77 -19.78
CA ASP A 372 -10.01 2.43 -20.46
C ASP A 372 -9.13 3.26 -19.51
N GLY A 373 -7.90 3.60 -19.93
CA GLY A 373 -6.88 4.21 -19.07
C GLY A 373 -5.63 3.35 -18.92
N MET A 374 -4.67 3.80 -18.12
CA MET A 374 -3.34 3.19 -18.03
C MET A 374 -3.30 2.09 -16.95
N PHE A 375 -2.67 0.97 -17.31
CA PHE A 375 -2.26 -0.12 -16.43
C PHE A 375 -0.75 -0.08 -16.28
N VAL A 376 -0.27 0.24 -15.08
CA VAL A 376 1.15 0.43 -14.77
C VAL A 376 1.59 -0.74 -13.91
N TYR A 377 2.43 -1.59 -14.50
CA TYR A 377 3.06 -2.73 -13.85
C TYR A 377 4.46 -2.35 -13.33
N ASN A 378 4.91 -3.04 -12.30
CA ASN A 378 6.26 -2.96 -11.76
C ASN A 378 6.86 -4.35 -11.62
N CYS A 379 7.97 -4.61 -12.30
CA CYS A 379 8.53 -5.96 -12.48
C CYS A 379 7.44 -7.02 -12.75
N SER A 380 6.56 -6.66 -13.68
CA SER A 380 5.44 -7.43 -14.20
C SER A 380 4.26 -7.65 -13.24
N ARG A 381 4.21 -6.99 -12.07
CA ARG A 381 3.07 -6.96 -11.13
C ARG A 381 2.27 -5.66 -11.28
N LEU A 382 0.94 -5.75 -11.42
CA LEU A 382 0.06 -4.60 -11.51
C LEU A 382 0.12 -3.76 -10.22
N ILE A 383 0.40 -2.45 -10.34
CA ILE A 383 0.41 -1.47 -9.24
C ILE A 383 -0.74 -0.49 -9.36
N LYS A 384 -0.98 0.04 -10.58
CA LYS A 384 -2.03 1.03 -10.87
C LYS A 384 -2.86 0.60 -12.09
N MET A 385 -4.16 0.85 -12.08
CA MET A 385 -5.12 0.45 -13.12
C MET A 385 -6.10 1.57 -13.45
N TYR A 386 -6.57 1.65 -14.70
CA TYR A 386 -7.53 2.66 -15.18
C TYR A 386 -7.12 4.13 -14.97
N GLU A 387 -5.83 4.40 -14.78
CA GLU A 387 -5.32 5.75 -14.53
C GLU A 387 -5.46 6.62 -15.79
N LYS A 388 -6.19 7.72 -15.72
CA LYS A 388 -6.39 8.63 -16.87
C LYS A 388 -5.15 9.51 -17.08
N THR A 389 -4.77 9.73 -18.33
CA THR A 389 -3.68 10.65 -18.70
C THR A 389 -3.90 11.28 -20.09
N GLY A 390 -3.20 12.37 -20.37
CA GLY A 390 -3.32 13.11 -21.63
C GLY A 390 -4.78 13.51 -21.92
N PRO A 391 -5.25 13.37 -23.18
CA PRO A 391 -6.60 13.79 -23.56
C PRO A 391 -7.75 13.10 -22.81
N GLN A 392 -7.51 11.97 -22.14
CA GLN A 392 -8.53 11.32 -21.30
C GLN A 392 -8.91 12.14 -20.06
N LEU A 393 -8.13 13.16 -19.71
CA LEU A 393 -8.42 14.10 -18.61
C LEU A 393 -9.30 15.29 -19.06
N GLU A 394 -9.51 15.47 -20.37
CA GLU A 394 -10.15 16.66 -20.96
C GLU A 394 -11.68 16.52 -21.10
N GLY A 395 -12.27 15.41 -20.64
CA GLY A 395 -13.73 15.20 -20.58
C GLY A 395 -14.42 14.94 -21.92
N GLY A 396 -13.67 14.76 -23.02
CA GLY A 396 -14.20 14.47 -24.36
C GLY A 396 -14.08 13.00 -24.78
N MET A 397 -14.52 12.68 -26.01
CA MET A 397 -14.36 11.35 -26.61
C MET A 397 -12.93 11.06 -27.11
N ALA A 398 -12.01 12.03 -27.05
CA ALA A 398 -10.64 11.86 -27.51
C ALA A 398 -9.87 10.91 -26.59
N CYS A 399 -9.24 9.87 -27.15
CA CYS A 399 -8.60 8.79 -26.41
C CYS A 399 -9.52 7.99 -25.46
N GLY A 400 -10.83 8.25 -25.45
CA GLY A 400 -11.80 7.42 -24.73
C GLY A 400 -11.80 6.00 -25.30
N GLY A 401 -11.86 5.00 -24.42
CA GLY A 401 -11.76 3.60 -24.82
C GLY A 401 -10.32 3.09 -25.05
N VAL A 402 -9.29 3.94 -24.95
CA VAL A 402 -7.90 3.50 -25.10
C VAL A 402 -7.33 3.00 -23.77
N VAL A 403 -6.87 1.75 -23.76
CA VAL A 403 -6.06 1.18 -22.69
C VAL A 403 -4.58 1.38 -23.03
N GLY A 404 -3.82 1.84 -22.04
CA GLY A 404 -2.35 1.88 -22.10
C GLY A 404 -1.75 0.88 -21.12
N VAL A 405 -0.62 0.27 -21.47
CA VAL A 405 0.09 -0.73 -20.66
C VAL A 405 1.58 -0.43 -20.65
N VAL A 406 2.21 -0.49 -19.47
CA VAL A 406 3.68 -0.40 -19.32
C VAL A 406 4.13 -1.31 -18.17
N ASP A 407 5.31 -1.90 -18.30
CA ASP A 407 6.05 -2.51 -17.19
C ASP A 407 7.28 -1.67 -16.85
N VAL A 408 7.46 -1.37 -15.57
CA VAL A 408 8.48 -0.45 -15.06
C VAL A 408 9.43 -1.23 -14.12
N PRO A 409 10.74 -1.27 -14.36
CA PRO A 409 11.66 -1.97 -13.46
C PRO A 409 11.86 -1.18 -12.15
N TYR A 410 12.17 -1.89 -11.06
CA TYR A 410 12.53 -1.30 -9.75
C TYR A 410 13.55 -0.15 -9.85
N LEU A 411 14.51 -0.29 -10.78
CA LEU A 411 15.55 0.70 -11.03
C LEU A 411 15.01 2.09 -11.45
N VAL A 412 13.77 2.17 -11.96
CA VAL A 412 13.09 3.42 -12.33
C VAL A 412 12.10 3.86 -11.25
N LEU A 413 11.16 2.98 -10.85
CA LEU A 413 10.20 3.22 -9.77
C LEU A 413 10.13 2.00 -8.84
N GLU A 414 10.08 2.27 -7.54
CA GLU A 414 9.75 1.29 -6.52
C GLU A 414 8.30 1.52 -6.04
N PRO A 415 7.54 0.46 -5.72
CA PRO A 415 6.20 0.57 -5.19
C PRO A 415 6.20 1.03 -3.72
N THR A 416 5.04 1.48 -3.26
CA THR A 416 4.72 1.71 -1.85
C THR A 416 4.55 0.39 -1.10
N HIS A 417 4.45 0.49 0.23
CA HIS A 417 4.40 -0.64 1.16
C HIS A 417 3.26 -1.66 0.91
N ASN A 418 2.16 -1.26 0.27
CA ASN A 418 1.03 -2.13 -0.09
C ASN A 418 1.00 -2.53 -1.58
N LYS A 419 1.99 -2.10 -2.38
CA LYS A 419 2.07 -2.28 -3.84
C LYS A 419 0.86 -1.74 -4.64
N GLN A 420 0.09 -0.78 -4.11
CA GLN A 420 -1.04 -0.14 -4.82
C GLN A 420 -0.73 1.30 -5.28
N ASP A 421 0.47 1.81 -4.98
CA ASP A 421 1.03 3.05 -5.56
C ASP A 421 2.56 3.02 -5.62
N PHE A 422 3.21 4.07 -6.11
CA PHE A 422 4.67 4.23 -6.24
C PHE A 422 5.27 5.17 -5.20
N ALA A 423 6.41 4.77 -4.61
CA ALA A 423 7.08 5.53 -3.55
C ALA A 423 7.60 6.91 -4.04
N ASP A 424 7.96 7.03 -5.32
CA ASP A 424 8.37 8.29 -5.94
C ASP A 424 7.22 8.88 -6.76
N ALA A 425 6.29 9.56 -6.06
CA ALA A 425 5.14 10.19 -6.68
C ALA A 425 5.49 11.33 -7.65
N LYS A 426 6.68 11.95 -7.56
CA LYS A 426 7.14 12.97 -8.51
C LYS A 426 7.40 12.34 -9.88
N GLU A 427 8.03 11.18 -9.87
CA GLU A 427 8.49 10.50 -11.08
C GLU A 427 7.43 9.55 -11.66
N TYR A 428 6.55 8.99 -10.83
CA TYR A 428 5.30 8.40 -11.30
C TYR A 428 4.44 9.41 -12.07
N ARG A 429 4.31 10.66 -11.57
CA ARG A 429 3.65 11.74 -12.33
C ARG A 429 4.42 12.13 -13.60
N HIS A 430 5.74 11.94 -13.67
CA HIS A 430 6.51 12.17 -14.90
C HIS A 430 6.24 11.08 -15.94
N LEU A 431 6.25 9.81 -15.51
CA LEU A 431 5.86 8.65 -16.31
C LEU A 431 4.45 8.84 -16.90
N LEU A 432 3.46 9.21 -16.09
CA LEU A 432 2.09 9.44 -16.56
C LEU A 432 2.02 10.54 -17.63
N ARG A 433 2.76 11.66 -17.49
CA ARG A 433 2.82 12.69 -18.55
C ARG A 433 3.43 12.15 -19.83
N GLY A 434 4.54 11.41 -19.73
CA GLY A 434 5.15 10.73 -20.87
C GLY A 434 4.18 9.78 -21.56
N MET A 435 3.40 8.98 -20.80
CA MET A 435 2.35 8.12 -21.36
C MET A 435 1.23 8.95 -22.03
N GLY A 436 0.85 10.10 -21.48
CA GLY A 436 -0.16 11.00 -22.06
C GLY A 436 0.27 11.61 -23.40
N GLU A 437 1.53 12.02 -23.53
CA GLU A 437 2.12 12.49 -24.79
C GLU A 437 2.08 11.40 -25.87
N HIS A 438 2.45 10.16 -25.51
CA HIS A 438 2.45 9.03 -26.44
C HIS A 438 1.03 8.51 -26.74
N LEU A 439 0.09 8.64 -25.80
CA LEU A 439 -1.34 8.35 -26.00
C LEU A 439 -1.96 9.28 -27.05
N ALA A 440 -1.63 10.58 -26.99
CA ALA A 440 -2.05 11.53 -28.02
C ALA A 440 -1.46 11.18 -29.40
N GLN A 441 -0.21 10.72 -29.47
CA GLN A 441 0.36 10.18 -30.72
C GLN A 441 -0.35 8.91 -31.17
N TYR A 442 -0.67 7.96 -30.28
CA TYR A 442 -1.42 6.76 -30.62
C TYR A 442 -2.79 7.10 -31.21
N TRP A 443 -3.48 8.09 -30.65
CA TRP A 443 -4.76 8.55 -31.18
C TRP A 443 -4.63 9.16 -32.58
N LYS A 444 -3.60 9.98 -32.84
CA LYS A 444 -3.24 10.43 -34.20
C LYS A 444 -2.99 9.23 -35.12
N ASP A 445 -2.09 8.33 -34.75
CA ASP A 445 -1.67 7.15 -35.53
C ASP A 445 -2.81 6.16 -35.82
N SER A 446 -3.84 6.11 -34.97
CA SER A 446 -5.01 5.24 -35.14
C SER A 446 -5.92 5.64 -36.31
N ASN A 447 -5.85 6.91 -36.73
CA ASN A 447 -6.77 7.58 -37.66
C ASN A 447 -8.27 7.44 -37.31
N ILE A 448 -8.63 7.12 -36.06
CA ILE A 448 -10.05 7.01 -35.62
C ILE A 448 -10.77 8.35 -35.78
N ALA A 449 -10.14 9.46 -35.39
CA ALA A 449 -10.71 10.79 -35.53
C ALA A 449 -11.03 11.16 -37.01
N GLN A 450 -10.15 10.80 -37.94
CA GLN A 450 -10.34 11.05 -39.38
C GLN A 450 -11.50 10.26 -39.99
N LYS A 451 -11.80 9.07 -39.44
CA LYS A 451 -12.95 8.25 -39.86
C LYS A 451 -14.29 8.68 -39.24
N GLY A 452 -14.25 9.56 -38.24
CA GLY A 452 -15.38 9.97 -37.42
C GLY A 452 -15.55 9.06 -36.21
N ILE A 453 -15.33 9.62 -35.01
CA ILE A 453 -15.30 8.87 -33.74
C ILE A 453 -16.62 8.14 -33.46
N VAL A 454 -17.76 8.77 -33.77
CA VAL A 454 -19.10 8.16 -33.57
C VAL A 454 -19.26 6.93 -34.47
N LYS A 455 -19.02 7.08 -35.78
CA LYS A 455 -19.10 5.99 -36.78
C LYS A 455 -18.22 4.79 -36.42
N PHE A 456 -17.03 5.04 -35.88
CA PHE A 456 -16.12 4.00 -35.39
C PHE A 456 -16.74 3.18 -34.24
N TRP A 457 -17.44 3.83 -33.30
CA TRP A 457 -18.12 3.14 -32.20
C TRP A 457 -19.42 2.46 -32.65
N ASP A 458 -20.15 3.04 -33.60
CA ASP A 458 -21.32 2.44 -34.24
C ASP A 458 -20.96 1.12 -34.95
N GLU A 459 -19.80 1.07 -35.63
CA GLU A 459 -19.29 -0.13 -36.34
C GLU A 459 -19.11 -1.34 -35.40
N PHE A 460 -18.78 -1.10 -34.12
CA PHE A 460 -18.62 -2.13 -33.10
C PHE A 460 -19.87 -2.36 -32.22
N GLY A 461 -20.96 -1.61 -32.50
CA GLY A 461 -22.28 -1.82 -31.92
C GLY A 461 -22.64 -0.93 -30.74
N TYR A 462 -21.93 0.16 -30.48
CA TYR A 462 -22.25 1.08 -29.38
C TYR A 462 -23.38 2.06 -29.72
N LEU A 463 -24.56 1.51 -30.02
CA LEU A 463 -25.76 2.25 -30.45
C LEU A 463 -26.37 3.14 -29.35
N SER A 464 -25.84 3.10 -28.12
CA SER A 464 -26.29 3.90 -26.99
C SER A 464 -25.49 5.20 -26.86
N ALA A 465 -26.20 6.31 -26.63
CA ALA A 465 -25.62 7.61 -26.32
C ALA A 465 -24.86 7.65 -24.97
N SER A 466 -25.15 6.74 -24.03
CA SER A 466 -24.39 6.63 -22.78
C SER A 466 -23.05 5.93 -23.01
N TRP A 467 -21.96 6.55 -22.55
CA TRP A 467 -20.61 6.00 -22.74
C TRP A 467 -20.42 4.65 -22.03
N SER A 468 -20.99 4.48 -20.84
CA SER A 468 -20.91 3.27 -20.01
C SER A 468 -21.80 2.11 -20.47
N SER A 469 -22.64 2.31 -21.49
CA SER A 469 -23.42 1.22 -22.09
C SER A 469 -22.53 0.23 -22.82
N LEU A 470 -22.74 -1.06 -22.55
CA LEU A 470 -22.15 -2.17 -23.31
C LEU A 470 -22.55 -2.10 -24.80
N PRO A 471 -21.70 -2.61 -25.71
CA PRO A 471 -22.04 -2.67 -27.13
C PRO A 471 -23.10 -3.75 -27.41
N SER A 472 -23.82 -3.59 -28.53
CA SER A 472 -24.87 -4.51 -28.95
C SER A 472 -24.41 -5.98 -28.96
N PRO A 473 -25.23 -6.91 -28.41
CA PRO A 473 -24.95 -8.34 -28.38
C PRO A 473 -25.33 -9.05 -29.69
N GLU A 474 -25.82 -8.34 -30.72
CA GLU A 474 -26.16 -8.96 -32.01
C GLU A 474 -24.94 -9.62 -32.68
N GLN A 475 -25.16 -10.76 -33.33
CA GLN A 475 -24.06 -11.58 -33.86
C GLN A 475 -23.19 -10.86 -34.90
N ARG A 476 -23.73 -9.87 -35.62
CA ARG A 476 -22.96 -9.01 -36.54
C ARG A 476 -21.88 -8.20 -35.81
N TYR A 477 -22.21 -7.57 -34.68
CA TYR A 477 -21.28 -6.75 -33.91
C TYR A 477 -20.30 -7.61 -33.13
N LYS A 478 -20.76 -8.72 -32.52
CA LYS A 478 -19.86 -9.72 -31.90
C LYS A 478 -18.83 -10.25 -32.89
N ARG A 479 -19.26 -10.67 -34.10
CA ARG A 479 -18.34 -11.11 -35.17
C ARG A 479 -17.37 -9.99 -35.56
N ARG A 480 -17.85 -8.75 -35.73
CA ARG A 480 -17.01 -7.60 -36.10
C ARG A 480 -15.89 -7.32 -35.09
N ARG A 481 -16.18 -7.40 -33.78
CA ARG A 481 -15.16 -7.23 -32.72
C ARG A 481 -14.22 -8.44 -32.61
N ALA A 482 -14.76 -9.65 -32.66
CA ALA A 482 -13.97 -10.89 -32.60
C ALA A 482 -13.02 -11.11 -33.80
N MET A 483 -13.29 -10.50 -34.96
CA MET A 483 -12.38 -10.47 -36.11
C MET A 483 -11.15 -9.57 -35.88
N GLU A 484 -11.23 -8.60 -34.98
CA GLU A 484 -10.20 -7.57 -34.77
C GLU A 484 -9.33 -7.80 -33.52
N ILE A 485 -9.74 -8.71 -32.63
CA ILE A 485 -9.00 -9.11 -31.42
C ILE A 485 -8.72 -10.63 -31.48
N PRO A 486 -7.49 -11.06 -31.80
CA PRO A 486 -7.14 -12.48 -31.85
C PRO A 486 -7.28 -13.17 -30.48
N LEU A 487 -8.00 -14.30 -30.45
CA LEU A 487 -8.16 -15.08 -29.23
C LEU A 487 -6.83 -15.74 -28.85
N THR A 488 -6.32 -15.42 -27.66
CA THR A 488 -5.13 -16.06 -27.09
C THR A 488 -5.51 -16.88 -25.85
N ILE A 489 -4.85 -18.03 -25.68
CA ILE A 489 -5.14 -19.00 -24.62
C ILE A 489 -3.85 -19.65 -24.11
N GLN A 490 -3.80 -19.99 -22.82
CA GLN A 490 -2.65 -20.64 -22.21
C GLN A 490 -2.82 -22.16 -22.17
N CYS A 491 -1.83 -22.91 -22.66
CA CYS A 491 -1.77 -24.37 -22.53
C CYS A 491 -1.57 -24.79 -21.08
N ASP A 492 -2.49 -25.60 -20.55
CA ASP A 492 -2.47 -26.05 -19.16
C ASP A 492 -1.25 -26.92 -18.79
N LYS A 493 -0.71 -27.68 -19.76
CA LYS A 493 0.44 -28.58 -19.56
C LYS A 493 1.80 -27.89 -19.60
N CYS A 494 2.03 -26.99 -20.56
CA CYS A 494 3.35 -26.37 -20.79
C CYS A 494 3.40 -24.86 -20.51
N LEU A 495 2.30 -24.25 -20.05
CA LEU A 495 2.19 -22.83 -19.66
C LEU A 495 2.53 -21.81 -20.77
N LYS A 496 2.72 -22.28 -22.01
CA LYS A 496 2.90 -21.46 -23.22
C LYS A 496 1.57 -20.86 -23.66
N TRP A 497 1.61 -19.63 -24.14
CA TRP A 497 0.50 -18.97 -24.80
C TRP A 497 0.44 -19.36 -26.28
N ARG A 498 -0.77 -19.66 -26.76
CA ARG A 498 -1.11 -19.91 -28.17
C ARG A 498 -2.11 -18.87 -28.65
N THR A 499 -2.01 -18.53 -29.94
CA THR A 499 -3.05 -17.78 -30.65
C THR A 499 -3.93 -18.78 -31.39
N LEU A 500 -5.26 -18.65 -31.28
CA LEU A 500 -6.21 -19.45 -32.04
C LEU A 500 -6.61 -18.70 -33.32
N PRO A 501 -6.67 -19.36 -34.49
CA PRO A 501 -7.15 -18.72 -35.72
C PRO A 501 -8.63 -18.35 -35.60
N PHE A 502 -9.03 -17.25 -36.22
CA PHE A 502 -10.44 -16.84 -36.25
C PHE A 502 -11.28 -17.87 -37.02
N GLN A 503 -12.37 -18.32 -36.41
CA GLN A 503 -13.39 -19.18 -37.01
C GLN A 503 -14.76 -18.57 -36.71
N MET A 504 -15.67 -18.57 -37.69
CA MET A 504 -16.98 -17.92 -37.53
C MET A 504 -17.84 -18.56 -36.43
N ASP A 505 -17.63 -19.86 -36.18
CA ASP A 505 -18.30 -20.67 -35.15
C ASP A 505 -17.53 -20.70 -33.82
N ALA A 506 -16.39 -20.00 -33.74
CA ALA A 506 -15.66 -19.77 -32.48
C ALA A 506 -16.10 -18.48 -31.76
N VAL A 507 -16.95 -17.65 -32.38
CA VAL A 507 -17.59 -16.52 -31.70
C VAL A 507 -18.53 -17.05 -30.63
N ASP A 508 -18.47 -16.49 -29.42
CA ASP A 508 -19.12 -16.98 -28.17
C ASP A 508 -18.66 -18.37 -27.66
N LYS A 509 -17.77 -19.08 -28.37
CA LYS A 509 -17.33 -20.43 -28.00
C LYS A 509 -16.50 -20.43 -26.70
N ARG A 510 -17.07 -20.96 -25.62
CA ARG A 510 -16.35 -21.24 -24.38
C ARG A 510 -15.45 -22.47 -24.55
N TYR A 511 -14.16 -22.24 -24.80
CA TYR A 511 -13.12 -23.27 -24.63
C TYR A 511 -13.07 -23.78 -23.18
N PRO A 512 -12.69 -25.04 -22.93
CA PRO A 512 -12.56 -25.57 -21.57
C PRO A 512 -11.33 -25.01 -20.86
N ASP A 513 -11.34 -24.98 -19.53
CA ASP A 513 -10.22 -24.45 -18.74
C ASP A 513 -8.97 -25.34 -18.77
N SER A 514 -9.15 -26.65 -18.96
CA SER A 514 -8.10 -27.66 -19.15
C SER A 514 -7.52 -27.70 -20.57
N TRP A 515 -7.62 -26.59 -21.33
CA TRP A 515 -7.15 -26.52 -22.72
C TRP A 515 -5.63 -26.75 -22.83
N VAL A 516 -5.22 -27.53 -23.82
CA VAL A 516 -3.81 -27.87 -24.10
C VAL A 516 -3.49 -27.67 -25.57
N CYS A 517 -2.20 -27.57 -25.94
CA CYS A 517 -1.78 -27.30 -27.32
C CYS A 517 -2.45 -28.22 -28.36
N LEU A 518 -2.66 -29.51 -28.05
CA LEU A 518 -3.26 -30.50 -28.96
C LEU A 518 -4.72 -30.16 -29.35
N MET A 519 -5.33 -29.19 -28.67
CA MET A 519 -6.66 -28.65 -28.97
C MET A 519 -6.59 -27.36 -29.82
N ASN A 520 -5.43 -27.03 -30.39
CA ASN A 520 -5.26 -25.93 -31.33
C ASN A 520 -5.44 -26.44 -32.78
N PRO A 521 -6.34 -25.86 -33.59
CA PRO A 521 -6.44 -26.19 -35.02
C PRO A 521 -5.25 -25.72 -35.87
N ASP A 522 -4.33 -24.91 -35.33
CA ASP A 522 -3.07 -24.54 -35.99
C ASP A 522 -1.97 -25.58 -35.74
N SER A 523 -1.62 -26.35 -36.77
CA SER A 523 -0.60 -27.41 -36.77
C SER A 523 0.86 -26.92 -36.61
N THR A 524 1.10 -25.61 -36.54
CA THR A 524 2.39 -25.03 -36.11
C THR A 524 2.46 -24.83 -34.59
N GLN A 525 1.31 -24.85 -33.91
CA GLN A 525 1.15 -24.54 -32.49
C GLN A 525 0.42 -25.65 -31.68
N ASP A 526 0.06 -26.76 -32.34
CA ASP A 526 -0.65 -27.94 -31.82
C ASP A 526 0.10 -28.74 -30.73
N ARG A 527 1.41 -28.50 -30.57
CA ARG A 527 2.28 -29.29 -29.69
C ARG A 527 2.98 -28.47 -28.62
N CYS A 528 3.42 -29.14 -27.55
CA CYS A 528 3.92 -28.47 -26.34
C CYS A 528 5.39 -28.05 -26.44
N ASP A 529 6.19 -28.74 -27.25
CA ASP A 529 7.56 -28.46 -27.63
C ASP A 529 7.67 -27.19 -28.49
N ALA A 530 6.78 -27.02 -29.48
CA ALA A 530 6.79 -25.89 -30.42
C ALA A 530 6.96 -24.53 -29.70
N PRO A 531 7.76 -23.59 -30.24
CA PRO A 531 8.12 -22.34 -29.57
C PRO A 531 6.89 -21.48 -29.29
N GLU A 532 6.95 -20.61 -28.28
CA GLU A 532 5.90 -19.60 -28.07
C GLU A 532 6.06 -18.46 -29.08
N GLN A 533 4.98 -18.12 -29.78
CA GLN A 533 4.96 -16.99 -30.71
C GLN A 533 4.98 -15.68 -29.91
N LYS A 534 6.05 -14.90 -30.05
CA LYS A 534 6.11 -13.53 -29.51
C LYS A 534 5.16 -12.62 -30.28
N GLN A 535 4.50 -11.69 -29.58
CA GLN A 535 3.66 -10.69 -30.21
C GLN A 535 4.50 -9.61 -30.89
N ASN A 536 4.48 -9.57 -32.22
CA ASN A 536 5.11 -8.51 -33.00
C ASN A 536 4.15 -7.32 -33.12
N LEU A 537 4.10 -6.48 -32.07
CA LEU A 537 3.30 -5.25 -32.06
C LEU A 537 3.93 -4.19 -33.00
N PRO A 538 3.15 -3.54 -33.88
CA PRO A 538 3.65 -2.45 -34.70
C PRO A 538 4.24 -1.31 -33.85
N CYS A 539 5.47 -0.91 -34.17
CA CYS A 539 6.15 0.18 -33.50
C CYS A 539 5.63 1.54 -34.02
N GLY A 540 5.20 2.41 -33.11
CA GLY A 540 4.90 3.81 -33.37
C GLY A 540 6.03 4.71 -32.86
N VAL A 541 6.13 5.91 -33.43
CA VAL A 541 7.16 6.90 -33.10
C VAL A 541 6.46 8.18 -32.63
N LEU A 542 6.86 8.71 -31.48
CA LEU A 542 6.38 10.02 -31.03
C LEU A 542 6.91 11.11 -31.96
N LYS A 543 6.03 11.66 -32.80
CA LYS A 543 6.33 12.83 -33.61
C LYS A 543 6.23 14.04 -32.69
N LYS A 544 7.39 14.53 -32.22
CA LYS A 544 7.47 15.85 -31.60
C LYS A 544 7.22 16.88 -32.69
N ASP A 545 5.97 17.33 -32.80
CA ASP A 545 5.60 18.46 -33.66
C ASP A 545 6.54 19.64 -33.33
N ARG A 546 7.14 20.25 -34.35
CA ARG A 546 8.17 21.28 -34.17
C ARG A 546 7.51 22.59 -33.71
N GLN A 547 7.21 22.67 -32.40
CA GLN A 547 6.58 23.81 -31.74
C GLN A 547 7.02 25.13 -32.38
N THR A 548 6.05 25.90 -32.87
CA THR A 548 6.35 27.19 -33.49
C THR A 548 6.89 28.15 -32.43
N ALA A 549 7.50 29.26 -32.87
CA ALA A 549 7.90 30.32 -31.94
C ALA A 549 6.69 30.83 -31.13
N GLU A 550 5.51 30.92 -31.75
CA GLU A 550 4.27 31.30 -31.07
C GLU A 550 3.79 30.27 -30.04
N ASP A 551 3.88 28.96 -30.34
CA ASP A 551 3.47 27.92 -29.38
C ASP A 551 4.38 27.94 -28.15
N LYS A 552 5.70 28.12 -28.36
CA LYS A 552 6.65 28.30 -27.25
C LYS A 552 6.39 29.59 -26.48
N GLN A 553 6.04 30.68 -27.17
CA GLN A 553 5.69 31.95 -26.53
C GLN A 553 4.42 31.81 -25.68
N LYS A 554 3.39 31.11 -26.18
CA LYS A 554 2.14 30.80 -25.46
C LYS A 554 2.39 29.90 -24.26
N GLU A 555 3.15 28.81 -24.43
CA GLU A 555 3.50 27.88 -23.34
C GLU A 555 4.35 28.58 -22.26
N LEU A 556 5.28 29.45 -22.66
CA LEU A 556 6.08 30.27 -21.75
C LEU A 556 5.21 31.30 -21.01
N THR A 557 4.32 31.99 -21.72
CA THR A 557 3.39 32.97 -21.13
C THR A 557 2.44 32.30 -20.14
N GLU A 558 1.90 31.13 -20.46
CA GLU A 558 1.04 30.36 -19.54
C GLU A 558 1.82 29.82 -18.34
N LYS A 559 3.07 29.38 -18.52
CA LYS A 559 3.96 29.00 -17.41
C LYS A 559 4.30 30.19 -16.51
N ILE A 560 4.54 31.37 -17.09
CA ILE A 560 4.74 32.62 -16.34
C ILE A 560 3.46 32.97 -15.58
N ARG A 561 2.29 32.91 -16.21
CA ARG A 561 0.97 33.14 -15.60
C ARG A 561 0.73 32.21 -14.41
N GLN A 562 0.97 30.90 -14.57
CA GLN A 562 0.83 29.92 -13.48
C GLN A 562 1.89 30.05 -12.38
N GLN A 563 3.09 30.57 -12.68
CA GLN A 563 4.07 30.92 -11.64
C GLN A 563 3.68 32.21 -10.91
N GLN A 564 3.11 33.20 -11.61
CA GLN A 564 2.57 34.43 -11.01
C GLN A 564 1.35 34.14 -10.14
N GLU A 565 0.41 33.28 -10.57
CA GLU A 565 -0.72 32.82 -9.73
C GLU A 565 -0.21 32.12 -8.45
N LYS A 566 0.84 31.29 -8.55
CA LYS A 566 1.45 30.64 -7.38
C LYS A 566 2.22 31.63 -6.50
N LEU A 567 2.92 32.59 -7.08
CA LEU A 567 3.64 33.63 -6.35
C LEU A 567 2.66 34.55 -5.63
N GLU A 568 1.57 34.96 -6.28
CA GLU A 568 0.47 35.69 -5.65
C GLU A 568 -0.19 34.88 -4.53
N ALA A 569 -0.43 33.57 -4.72
CA ALA A 569 -0.97 32.72 -3.66
C ALA A 569 -0.01 32.68 -2.44
N LEU A 570 1.29 32.53 -2.67
CA LEU A 570 2.34 32.55 -1.65
C LEU A 570 2.53 33.94 -0.99
N GLN A 571 2.21 35.03 -1.69
CA GLN A 571 2.22 36.39 -1.15
C GLN A 571 0.93 36.74 -0.40
N LYS A 572 -0.21 36.15 -0.80
CA LYS A 572 -1.51 36.26 -0.11
C LYS A 572 -1.55 35.46 1.19
N THR A 573 -0.74 34.40 1.32
CA THR A 573 -0.36 33.86 2.64
C THR A 573 0.62 34.80 3.34
N SER A 574 0.09 35.74 4.11
CA SER A 574 0.90 36.70 4.89
C SER A 574 1.86 35.99 5.85
N THR A 575 3.18 36.14 5.66
CA THR A 575 4.16 35.74 6.68
C THR A 575 3.92 36.57 7.95
N ILE A 576 3.57 35.90 9.06
CA ILE A 576 3.50 36.52 10.39
C ILE A 576 4.93 36.94 10.78
N ARG A 577 5.14 38.25 11.00
CA ARG A 577 6.46 38.81 11.35
C ARG A 577 6.50 39.50 12.71
N SER A 578 5.37 39.61 13.40
CA SER A 578 5.30 40.12 14.78
C SER A 578 4.24 39.42 15.62
N ALA A 579 4.42 39.48 16.95
CA ALA A 579 3.40 39.02 17.91
C ALA A 579 2.13 39.89 17.93
N ALA A 580 2.13 41.06 17.27
CA ALA A 580 0.95 41.92 17.15
C ALA A 580 -0.02 41.44 16.07
N ASP A 581 0.48 40.81 15.00
CA ASP A 581 -0.33 40.37 13.86
C ASP A 581 -1.27 39.21 14.22
N VAL A 582 -0.85 38.36 15.17
CA VAL A 582 -1.65 37.25 15.71
C VAL A 582 -3.01 37.72 16.25
N LYS A 583 -3.09 38.95 16.78
CA LYS A 583 -4.33 39.54 17.33
C LYS A 583 -5.32 40.05 16.26
N LYS A 584 -4.98 39.97 14.97
CA LYS A 584 -5.86 40.38 13.86
C LYS A 584 -6.51 39.22 13.10
N LEU A 585 -6.23 37.97 13.50
CA LEU A 585 -6.94 36.80 12.96
C LEU A 585 -8.39 36.78 13.46
N PRO A 586 -9.40 36.56 12.59
CA PRO A 586 -10.80 36.52 13.00
C PRO A 586 -11.13 35.21 13.73
N LEU A 587 -10.86 35.17 15.04
CA LEU A 587 -11.26 34.09 15.94
C LEU A 587 -12.73 34.26 16.36
N ASP A 588 -13.66 33.94 15.47
CA ASP A 588 -15.10 33.90 15.78
C ASP A 588 -15.66 32.47 15.63
N VAL A 589 -15.36 31.63 16.64
CA VAL A 589 -15.93 30.28 16.77
C VAL A 589 -17.35 30.39 17.34
N SER A 590 -18.26 30.90 16.51
CA SER A 590 -19.64 31.18 16.90
C SER A 590 -20.46 29.90 17.03
N MET A 591 -20.54 29.33 18.24
CA MET A 591 -21.51 28.28 18.55
C MET A 591 -22.93 28.86 18.64
N ARG A 592 -23.77 28.59 17.65
CA ARG A 592 -25.23 28.81 17.71
C ARG A 592 -26.00 27.59 17.17
N PRO A 593 -27.19 27.29 17.72
CA PRO A 593 -27.90 26.04 17.46
C PRO A 593 -28.62 26.02 16.11
N ILE A 594 -28.91 24.82 15.63
CA ILE A 594 -29.80 24.58 14.50
C ILE A 594 -31.24 24.75 14.97
N ASN A 595 -31.99 25.65 14.32
CA ASN A 595 -33.45 25.62 14.27
C ASN A 595 -33.91 25.32 12.85
N GLU A 596 -35.14 24.82 12.71
CA GLU A 596 -35.71 24.33 11.46
C GLU A 596 -36.13 25.47 10.52
N SER A 597 -35.91 25.31 9.21
CA SER A 597 -36.97 25.53 8.20
C SER A 597 -36.54 25.12 6.77
N SER A 598 -37.45 24.41 6.12
CA SER A 598 -37.50 23.93 4.73
C SER A 598 -37.15 24.90 3.57
N SER A 599 -36.62 24.31 2.47
CA SER A 599 -36.90 24.63 1.04
C SER A 599 -36.57 26.04 0.49
N GLN A 600 -35.80 26.23 -0.59
CA GLN A 600 -36.08 25.81 -1.99
C GLN A 600 -34.83 25.85 -2.91
N VAL A 601 -35.02 25.58 -4.22
CA VAL A 601 -33.97 25.32 -5.24
C VAL A 601 -33.56 26.57 -6.04
N PRO A 602 -32.26 26.79 -6.34
CA PRO A 602 -31.81 27.80 -7.30
C PRO A 602 -31.80 27.25 -8.75
N THR A 603 -32.78 27.62 -9.58
CA THR A 603 -32.83 27.23 -11.00
C THR A 603 -31.92 28.07 -11.91
N HIS A 604 -31.51 27.50 -13.05
CA HIS A 604 -30.59 28.12 -14.01
C HIS A 604 -31.06 29.47 -14.57
N ARG A 605 -30.12 30.40 -14.75
CA ARG A 605 -30.28 31.54 -15.67
C ARG A 605 -30.15 31.07 -17.13
N ARG A 606 -31.10 31.46 -17.98
CA ARG A 606 -30.87 31.67 -19.43
C ARG A 606 -31.49 33.01 -19.85
N LEU A 607 -30.96 33.61 -20.92
CA LEU A 607 -31.20 35.01 -21.28
C LEU A 607 -32.57 35.24 -21.93
N THR A 608 -33.15 36.44 -21.75
CA THR A 608 -33.74 37.19 -22.88
C THR A 608 -33.91 38.69 -22.59
N ARG A 609 -34.23 39.44 -23.65
CA ARG A 609 -34.39 40.91 -23.73
C ARG A 609 -35.46 41.48 -22.78
N GLY A 610 -35.07 42.49 -22.00
CA GLY A 610 -35.40 43.90 -22.20
C GLY A 610 -36.84 44.40 -22.46
N THR A 611 -37.09 45.61 -21.91
CA THR A 611 -38.09 46.65 -22.26
C THR A 611 -39.34 46.79 -21.36
N VAL A 612 -39.82 48.05 -21.26
CA VAL A 612 -41.08 48.55 -20.63
C VAL A 612 -41.00 48.88 -19.12
N GLN A 613 -41.80 49.87 -18.70
CA GLN A 613 -41.75 50.62 -17.43
C GLN A 613 -43.08 50.50 -16.64
N LYS A 614 -43.07 50.94 -15.36
CA LYS A 614 -44.24 51.47 -14.60
C LYS A 614 -45.39 50.47 -14.29
N SER A 615 -46.36 50.73 -13.38
CA SER A 615 -46.44 51.55 -12.14
C SER A 615 -47.78 51.28 -11.42
N GLY A 616 -47.88 51.46 -10.09
CA GLY A 616 -49.13 51.40 -9.30
C GLY A 616 -48.88 50.78 -7.92
N HIS A 617 -49.10 51.50 -6.81
CA HIS A 617 -50.37 51.58 -6.04
C HIS A 617 -50.84 50.22 -5.49
N CYS A 618 -50.91 49.94 -4.18
CA CYS A 618 -51.17 50.71 -2.94
C CYS A 618 -52.63 51.14 -2.70
N THR A 619 -53.36 50.36 -1.89
CA THR A 619 -54.26 50.73 -0.76
C THR A 619 -54.69 49.39 -0.11
N VAL A 620 -54.60 49.09 1.20
CA VAL A 620 -54.81 49.79 2.49
C VAL A 620 -56.26 49.72 2.98
N ASP A 621 -56.48 48.98 4.09
CA ASP A 621 -57.18 49.36 5.35
C ASP A 621 -57.39 48.07 6.21
N THR A 622 -57.01 47.86 7.50
CA THR A 622 -57.00 48.54 8.83
C THR A 622 -57.84 47.74 9.86
N ASP A 623 -57.69 47.85 11.19
CA ASP A 623 -56.60 48.47 12.01
C ASP A 623 -55.75 47.40 12.77
N VAL A 624 -55.80 47.08 14.08
CA VAL A 624 -56.62 47.50 15.25
C VAL A 624 -55.74 47.56 16.53
N LEU A 625 -55.41 48.78 17.02
CA LEU A 625 -54.92 49.11 18.39
C LEU A 625 -53.59 48.46 18.93
N ARG A 626 -52.71 49.10 19.75
CA ARG A 626 -52.49 50.53 20.13
C ARG A 626 -51.14 50.73 20.89
N CYS A 627 -50.53 51.91 20.74
CA CYS A 627 -49.66 52.62 21.73
C CYS A 627 -48.18 52.21 21.99
N HIS A 628 -47.49 53.03 22.82
CA HIS A 628 -46.05 53.36 22.74
C HIS A 628 -45.38 53.65 24.13
N ARG A 629 -44.03 53.69 24.13
CA ARG A 629 -43.07 54.42 25.04
C ARG A 629 -42.69 53.86 26.44
N THR A 630 -41.44 53.37 26.56
CA THR A 630 -40.24 53.96 27.26
C THR A 630 -40.41 54.96 28.44
N PRO A 631 -39.37 55.25 29.29
CA PRO A 631 -38.22 54.44 29.81
C PRO A 631 -37.90 54.71 31.33
N GLN A 632 -36.78 54.19 31.91
CA GLN A 632 -35.79 54.92 32.81
C GLN A 632 -34.65 54.02 33.40
N VAL A 633 -33.86 54.49 34.40
CA VAL A 633 -32.39 54.25 34.56
C VAL A 633 -31.89 54.14 36.05
N HIS A 634 -30.65 53.65 36.28
CA HIS A 634 -29.67 53.90 37.40
C HIS A 634 -29.47 52.95 38.63
N THR A 635 -28.28 52.29 38.72
CA THR A 635 -27.13 52.35 39.70
C THR A 635 -27.29 52.79 41.21
N PRO A 636 -26.33 52.55 42.19
CA PRO A 636 -25.03 51.79 42.22
C PRO A 636 -24.71 50.83 43.48
N PRO A 637 -23.69 50.97 44.42
CA PRO A 637 -22.79 49.86 44.92
C PRO A 637 -22.65 49.79 46.51
N PRO A 638 -21.51 49.51 47.26
CA PRO A 638 -20.17 48.84 47.07
C PRO A 638 -19.61 47.93 48.24
N SER A 639 -18.41 47.31 48.07
CA SER A 639 -17.41 46.83 49.11
C SER A 639 -17.67 45.49 49.90
N THR A 640 -16.85 44.90 50.82
CA THR A 640 -15.60 45.28 51.56
C THR A 640 -14.54 44.12 51.79
N LYS A 641 -13.96 43.89 53.00
CA LYS A 641 -12.80 42.99 53.41
C LYS A 641 -12.72 42.85 54.98
N PRO A 642 -11.92 41.97 55.67
CA PRO A 642 -11.17 40.74 55.32
C PRO A 642 -11.29 39.52 56.37
N PRO A 643 -10.33 39.01 57.23
CA PRO A 643 -10.38 37.65 57.90
C PRO A 643 -10.15 37.69 59.48
N PRO A 644 -9.54 36.74 60.27
CA PRO A 644 -9.07 35.32 60.11
C PRO A 644 -9.59 34.28 61.20
N PRO A 645 -8.81 33.41 61.94
CA PRO A 645 -8.57 31.98 61.62
C PRO A 645 -8.71 30.88 62.74
N GLU A 646 -8.35 29.61 62.39
CA GLU A 646 -7.58 28.56 63.15
C GLU A 646 -8.21 27.28 63.81
N LYS A 647 -7.46 26.15 63.65
CA LYS A 647 -7.26 24.96 64.55
C LYS A 647 -8.41 23.95 64.85
N ARG A 648 -8.21 22.65 65.19
CA ARG A 648 -7.17 21.60 64.90
C ARG A 648 -7.58 20.19 65.47
N ARG A 649 -7.09 19.06 64.89
CA ARG A 649 -7.09 17.63 65.41
C ARG A 649 -8.47 16.91 65.46
N ALA A 650 -8.69 15.63 65.09
CA ALA A 650 -8.08 14.27 65.35
C ALA A 650 -8.76 13.55 66.57
N ILE A 651 -8.86 12.20 66.76
CA ILE A 651 -8.14 11.01 66.21
C ILE A 651 -8.86 9.65 66.60
N ILE A 652 -8.64 8.50 65.88
CA ILE A 652 -8.84 7.05 66.31
C ILE A 652 -10.28 6.49 66.63
N ALA A 653 -10.66 5.18 66.55
CA ALA A 653 -10.34 4.03 65.65
C ALA A 653 -11.23 2.74 65.90
N THR A 654 -11.06 1.69 65.06
CA THR A 654 -11.13 0.20 65.31
C THR A 654 -12.42 -0.68 65.38
N ARG A 655 -12.38 -1.80 64.60
CA ARG A 655 -12.77 -3.24 64.83
C ARG A 655 -14.23 -3.80 64.72
N LEU A 656 -14.49 -4.44 63.56
CA LEU A 656 -14.84 -5.87 63.26
C LEU A 656 -16.07 -6.66 63.85
N PRO A 657 -16.59 -7.73 63.15
CA PRO A 657 -17.88 -8.45 63.39
C PRO A 657 -17.72 -9.90 63.96
N PRO A 658 -18.77 -10.80 64.02
CA PRO A 658 -19.00 -11.81 62.94
C PRO A 658 -20.41 -12.52 62.82
N ALA A 659 -20.51 -13.53 61.91
CA ALA A 659 -21.31 -14.80 61.96
C ALA A 659 -22.76 -14.94 61.36
N THR A 660 -23.18 -16.21 61.08
CA THR A 660 -24.42 -16.69 60.37
C THR A 660 -25.09 -17.90 61.12
N PRO A 661 -25.57 -19.11 60.64
CA PRO A 661 -25.63 -19.80 59.32
C PRO A 661 -27.02 -20.23 58.66
N PRO A 662 -27.63 -21.47 58.72
CA PRO A 662 -28.06 -22.15 57.45
C PRO A 662 -29.43 -22.93 57.32
N LEU A 663 -29.72 -23.36 56.06
CA LEU A 663 -30.39 -24.61 55.55
C LEU A 663 -31.93 -24.92 55.67
N ALA A 664 -32.60 -25.19 54.53
CA ALA A 664 -33.69 -26.21 54.28
C ALA A 664 -34.28 -26.18 52.82
N LYS A 665 -35.07 -27.22 52.41
CA LYS A 665 -35.78 -27.46 51.09
C LYS A 665 -37.00 -28.44 51.31
N PRO A 666 -37.84 -28.94 50.34
CA PRO A 666 -37.83 -28.87 48.85
C PRO A 666 -39.22 -28.77 48.10
N ILE A 667 -39.23 -28.96 46.76
CA ILE A 667 -40.14 -29.72 45.83
C ILE A 667 -41.57 -30.13 46.33
N PRO A 668 -42.70 -30.02 45.56
CA PRO A 668 -42.87 -30.48 44.16
C PRO A 668 -43.68 -29.60 43.14
N THR A 669 -44.86 -30.04 42.64
CA THR A 669 -45.50 -29.78 41.31
C THR A 669 -47.06 -29.92 41.37
N PRO A 670 -47.91 -29.76 40.30
CA PRO A 670 -47.68 -29.57 38.85
C PRO A 670 -48.51 -28.36 38.24
N PRO A 671 -49.13 -28.32 37.01
CA PRO A 671 -48.99 -27.12 36.16
C PRO A 671 -50.30 -26.45 35.63
N ARG A 672 -50.18 -25.26 35.02
CA ARG A 672 -51.15 -24.72 34.03
C ARG A 672 -50.46 -23.83 32.98
N ALA A 673 -51.07 -23.68 31.81
CA ALA A 673 -50.38 -23.25 30.59
C ALA A 673 -50.77 -21.85 30.07
N LYS A 674 -49.77 -21.17 29.46
CA LYS A 674 -49.80 -20.16 28.39
C LYS A 674 -50.88 -19.05 28.41
N VAL A 675 -50.40 -17.80 28.46
CA VAL A 675 -50.78 -16.76 27.49
C VAL A 675 -49.48 -16.10 26.99
N PRO A 676 -49.23 -15.98 25.66
CA PRO A 676 -48.11 -15.22 25.14
C PRO A 676 -48.51 -13.75 24.93
N ILE A 677 -47.78 -12.80 25.53
CA ILE A 677 -47.91 -11.37 25.24
C ILE A 677 -46.75 -10.95 24.34
N CYS A 678 -47.06 -10.60 23.08
CA CYS A 678 -46.08 -10.22 22.06
C CYS A 678 -46.15 -8.71 21.80
N HIS A 679 -45.17 -7.96 22.31
CA HIS A 679 -45.08 -6.51 22.14
C HIS A 679 -43.64 -6.03 21.86
N GLY A 680 -43.05 -6.52 20.77
CA GLY A 680 -41.97 -5.81 20.10
C GLY A 680 -42.55 -4.78 19.13
N GLY A 681 -42.03 -3.55 19.15
CA GLY A 681 -42.38 -2.49 18.19
C GLY A 681 -43.35 -1.41 18.68
N LEU A 682 -43.82 -1.43 19.94
CA LEU A 682 -44.54 -0.27 20.49
C LEU A 682 -43.65 0.98 20.48
N LEU A 683 -44.18 2.09 19.98
CA LEU A 683 -43.62 3.42 20.19
C LEU A 683 -43.88 3.88 21.63
N VAL A 684 -42.85 4.44 22.26
CA VAL A 684 -42.87 4.98 23.62
C VAL A 684 -42.03 6.25 23.70
N GLU A 685 -42.39 7.15 24.60
CA GLU A 685 -41.57 8.29 24.98
C GLU A 685 -40.87 8.00 26.31
N VAL A 686 -39.56 8.17 26.35
CA VAL A 686 -38.73 7.94 27.55
C VAL A 686 -38.01 9.22 27.92
N ARG A 687 -38.08 9.60 29.19
CA ARG A 687 -37.42 10.80 29.70
C ARG A 687 -35.96 10.52 30.04
N VAL A 688 -35.03 11.22 29.39
CA VAL A 688 -33.58 11.12 29.62
C VAL A 688 -33.05 12.53 29.88
N ASN A 689 -32.27 12.72 30.96
CA ASN A 689 -31.70 14.03 31.34
C ASN A 689 -32.71 15.20 31.38
N LYS A 690 -33.96 14.92 31.79
CA LYS A 690 -35.14 15.81 31.84
C LYS A 690 -35.82 16.12 30.49
N GLU A 691 -35.24 15.76 29.35
CA GLU A 691 -35.84 15.84 28.02
C GLU A 691 -36.58 14.52 27.67
N TRP A 692 -37.50 14.56 26.70
CA TRP A 692 -38.26 13.39 26.25
C TRP A 692 -37.80 12.93 24.87
N PHE A 693 -37.62 11.61 24.70
CA PHE A 693 -37.15 11.01 23.46
C PHE A 693 -38.07 9.87 23.02
N THR A 694 -38.49 9.89 21.75
CA THR A 694 -39.27 8.80 21.13
C THR A 694 -38.37 7.61 20.78
N GLY A 695 -38.88 6.41 21.02
CA GLY A 695 -38.22 5.17 20.61
C GLY A 695 -39.16 3.98 20.57
N LYS A 696 -38.67 2.86 20.06
CA LYS A 696 -39.44 1.61 19.93
C LYS A 696 -38.97 0.58 20.95
N VAL A 697 -39.92 -0.04 21.64
CA VAL A 697 -39.67 -1.14 22.58
C VAL A 697 -39.20 -2.36 21.79
N VAL A 698 -37.95 -2.78 22.02
CA VAL A 698 -37.33 -3.94 21.35
C VAL A 698 -37.47 -5.20 22.20
N ALA A 699 -37.46 -5.06 23.53
CA ALA A 699 -37.74 -6.13 24.47
C ALA A 699 -38.32 -5.58 25.79
N VAL A 700 -39.06 -6.42 26.51
CA VAL A 700 -39.51 -6.18 27.88
C VAL A 700 -39.13 -7.39 28.73
N GLU A 701 -38.38 -7.15 29.79
CA GLU A 701 -37.84 -8.18 30.71
C GLU A 701 -38.58 -8.06 32.06
N THR A 702 -39.49 -9.00 32.35
CA THR A 702 -40.25 -9.05 33.60
C THR A 702 -39.54 -9.92 34.64
N SER A 703 -39.15 -9.33 35.77
CA SER A 703 -38.67 -10.04 36.95
C SER A 703 -39.75 -10.08 38.05
N LYS A 704 -39.54 -10.87 39.11
CA LYS A 704 -40.50 -10.98 40.24
C LYS A 704 -40.71 -9.67 41.04
N GLN A 705 -39.89 -8.63 40.81
CA GLN A 705 -39.94 -7.37 41.57
C GLN A 705 -39.86 -6.10 40.68
N SER A 706 -39.59 -6.22 39.38
CA SER A 706 -39.51 -5.07 38.46
C SER A 706 -39.68 -5.48 37.00
N ILE A 707 -40.12 -4.53 36.16
CA ILE A 707 -40.23 -4.68 34.71
C ILE A 707 -39.23 -3.74 34.05
N ARG A 708 -38.30 -4.28 33.25
CA ARG A 708 -37.28 -3.52 32.53
C ARG A 708 -37.64 -3.44 31.06
N TRP A 709 -37.65 -2.23 30.51
CA TRP A 709 -38.00 -1.96 29.11
C TRP A 709 -36.73 -1.60 28.33
N LYS A 710 -36.51 -2.27 27.20
CA LYS A 710 -35.33 -2.06 26.33
C LYS A 710 -35.77 -1.34 25.07
N VAL A 711 -35.59 -0.02 25.07
CA VAL A 711 -36.05 0.89 24.01
C VAL A 711 -34.89 1.25 23.07
N LYS A 712 -35.13 1.19 21.76
CA LYS A 712 -34.25 1.76 20.72
C LYS A 712 -34.83 3.10 20.30
N PHE A 713 -34.15 4.18 20.65
CA PHE A 713 -34.52 5.54 20.24
C PHE A 713 -34.42 5.71 18.73
N ASP A 714 -35.34 6.46 18.14
CA ASP A 714 -35.32 6.78 16.70
C ASP A 714 -34.27 7.88 16.37
N TYR A 715 -33.84 8.65 17.38
CA TYR A 715 -32.64 9.52 17.34
C TYR A 715 -31.76 9.26 18.58
N VAL A 716 -30.44 9.16 18.42
CA VAL A 716 -29.53 8.86 19.53
C VAL A 716 -29.36 10.10 20.43
N PRO A 717 -29.70 10.04 21.74
CA PRO A 717 -29.41 11.13 22.66
C PRO A 717 -27.90 11.38 22.72
N ARG A 718 -27.45 12.60 22.38
CA ARG A 718 -26.03 12.97 22.43
C ARG A 718 -25.68 13.50 23.83
N SER A 719 -24.42 13.34 24.22
CA SER A 719 -23.89 13.78 25.52
C SER A 719 -24.34 12.95 26.73
N THR A 720 -24.59 11.65 26.52
CA THR A 720 -24.72 10.68 27.62
C THR A 720 -23.41 10.55 28.41
N PRO A 721 -23.42 10.04 29.65
CA PRO A 721 -22.19 9.75 30.39
C PRO A 721 -21.22 8.83 29.62
N LYS A 722 -21.76 7.90 28.82
CA LYS A 722 -20.97 6.96 27.99
C LYS A 722 -20.23 7.66 26.84
N ASP A 723 -20.84 8.67 26.24
CA ASP A 723 -20.19 9.47 25.18
C ASP A 723 -19.02 10.26 25.76
N ARG A 724 -19.24 10.93 26.90
CA ARG A 724 -18.20 11.68 27.62
C ARG A 724 -17.04 10.79 28.04
N TRP A 725 -17.34 9.63 28.63
CA TRP A 725 -16.37 8.55 28.91
C TRP A 725 -15.48 8.20 27.72
N THR A 726 -16.11 8.01 26.55
CA THR A 726 -15.42 7.62 25.33
C THR A 726 -14.47 8.73 24.88
N VAL A 727 -14.94 9.98 24.90
CA VAL A 727 -14.14 11.17 24.56
C VAL A 727 -12.94 11.35 25.51
N LEU A 728 -13.13 11.28 26.82
CA LEU A 728 -12.06 11.44 27.82
C LEU A 728 -11.03 10.31 27.78
N ARG A 729 -11.41 9.10 27.34
CA ARG A 729 -10.48 7.97 27.18
C ARG A 729 -9.50 8.17 26.02
N TYR A 730 -9.96 8.77 24.91
CA TYR A 730 -9.16 9.02 23.69
C TYR A 730 -8.30 10.29 23.75
N PHE A 731 -8.85 11.40 24.27
CA PHE A 731 -8.15 12.67 24.33
C PHE A 731 -7.80 12.98 25.79
N PHE A 732 -6.53 12.82 26.20
CA PHE A 732 -6.09 13.08 27.58
C PHE A 732 -4.83 13.97 27.58
N PRO A 733 -4.86 15.19 28.14
CA PRO A 733 -3.68 16.04 28.27
C PRO A 733 -2.69 15.46 29.29
N PRO A 734 -1.35 15.47 29.03
CA PRO A 734 -0.37 14.93 29.98
C PRO A 734 -0.46 15.53 31.38
N ASP A 735 -0.69 16.85 31.47
CA ASP A 735 -0.66 17.62 32.72
C ASP A 735 -2.07 18.06 33.18
N PHE A 736 -3.13 17.33 32.84
CA PHE A 736 -4.47 17.69 33.30
C PHE A 736 -4.63 17.52 34.82
N ARG A 737 -5.39 18.42 35.45
CA ARG A 737 -5.55 18.51 36.93
C ARG A 737 -6.15 17.28 37.61
N ILE A 738 -6.73 16.35 36.85
CA ILE A 738 -7.34 15.12 37.36
C ILE A 738 -6.65 13.94 36.67
N PRO A 739 -5.96 13.05 37.41
CA PRO A 739 -5.34 11.84 36.88
C PRO A 739 -6.27 10.97 36.04
N LYS A 740 -5.70 10.23 35.08
CA LYS A 740 -6.48 9.36 34.18
C LYS A 740 -7.21 8.24 34.92
N GLU A 741 -6.67 7.79 36.05
CA GLU A 741 -7.28 6.76 36.92
C GLU A 741 -8.51 7.30 37.67
N ASP A 742 -8.45 8.55 38.14
CA ASP A 742 -9.59 9.22 38.78
C ASP A 742 -10.71 9.50 37.76
N VAL A 743 -10.38 9.97 36.55
CA VAL A 743 -11.35 10.09 35.45
C VAL A 743 -11.97 8.72 35.09
N ASN A 744 -11.19 7.64 35.21
CA ASN A 744 -11.66 6.27 34.98
C ASN A 744 -12.47 5.66 36.15
N SER A 745 -12.79 6.42 37.21
CA SER A 745 -13.62 5.94 38.34
C SER A 745 -14.86 6.79 38.63
N MET A 746 -15.08 7.86 37.85
CA MET A 746 -16.22 8.79 38.03
C MET A 746 -17.60 8.15 37.82
N THR A 747 -18.55 8.54 38.67
CA THR A 747 -19.97 8.22 38.56
C THR A 747 -20.64 8.95 37.39
N ALA A 748 -21.82 8.48 36.98
CA ALA A 748 -22.57 9.04 35.85
C ALA A 748 -22.89 10.53 36.06
N GLU A 749 -23.19 10.91 37.30
CA GLU A 749 -23.47 12.27 37.76
C GLU A 749 -22.21 13.17 37.65
N GLU A 750 -21.06 12.68 38.11
CA GLU A 750 -19.78 13.41 38.04
C GLU A 750 -19.33 13.65 36.60
N LEU A 751 -19.53 12.67 35.71
CA LEU A 751 -19.25 12.82 34.27
C LEU A 751 -20.16 13.85 33.59
N VAL A 752 -21.40 14.00 34.06
CA VAL A 752 -22.32 15.06 33.60
C VAL A 752 -21.89 16.43 34.13
N ALA A 753 -21.30 16.50 35.32
CA ALA A 753 -20.69 17.71 35.88
C ALA A 753 -19.28 18.04 35.32
N PHE A 754 -18.58 17.09 34.71
CA PHE A 754 -17.18 17.24 34.27
C PHE A 754 -16.97 18.43 33.31
N PRO A 755 -15.96 19.30 33.53
CA PRO A 755 -15.75 20.53 32.79
C PRO A 755 -15.07 20.29 31.41
N MET A 756 -15.79 19.61 30.51
CA MET A 756 -15.32 19.24 29.16
C MET A 756 -14.69 20.41 28.37
N LYS A 757 -15.17 21.65 28.58
CA LYS A 757 -14.69 22.84 27.86
C LYS A 757 -13.28 23.25 28.31
N GLU A 758 -13.04 23.31 29.61
CA GLU A 758 -11.73 23.67 30.19
C GLU A 758 -10.70 22.56 29.95
N TYR A 759 -11.15 21.31 29.98
CA TYR A 759 -10.36 20.14 29.60
C TYR A 759 -9.83 20.24 28.16
N PHE A 760 -10.70 20.54 27.19
CA PHE A 760 -10.28 20.69 25.80
C PHE A 760 -9.44 21.95 25.54
N GLN A 761 -9.64 23.05 26.27
CA GLN A 761 -8.71 24.19 26.21
C GLN A 761 -7.30 23.81 26.70
N GLN A 762 -7.17 23.01 27.76
CA GLN A 762 -5.86 22.54 28.22
C GLN A 762 -5.25 21.52 27.25
N TYR A 763 -6.06 20.65 26.63
CA TYR A 763 -5.62 19.76 25.55
C TYR A 763 -5.07 20.54 24.34
N GLU A 764 -5.80 21.57 23.90
CA GLU A 764 -5.41 22.42 22.77
C GLU A 764 -4.12 23.20 23.07
N LEU A 765 -4.00 23.82 24.25
CA LEU A 765 -2.77 24.52 24.67
C LEU A 765 -1.57 23.57 24.74
N GLY A 766 -1.76 22.33 25.22
CA GLY A 766 -0.73 21.28 25.22
C GLY A 766 -0.29 20.91 23.81
N LEU A 767 -1.23 20.70 22.89
CA LEU A 767 -0.94 20.43 21.47
C LEU A 767 -0.24 21.61 20.79
N GLN A 768 -0.70 22.84 20.99
CA GLN A 768 -0.05 24.03 20.44
C GLN A 768 1.40 24.17 20.95
N SER A 769 1.65 23.94 22.24
CA SER A 769 3.00 23.94 22.82
C SER A 769 3.89 22.85 22.21
N LEU A 770 3.36 21.64 22.06
CA LEU A 770 4.07 20.52 21.44
C LEU A 770 4.40 20.78 19.95
N CYS A 771 3.45 21.30 19.18
CA CYS A 771 3.66 21.73 17.79
C CYS A 771 4.74 22.83 17.71
N ASN A 772 4.69 23.85 18.56
CA ASN A 772 5.69 24.92 18.62
C ASN A 772 7.10 24.38 18.99
N SER A 773 7.17 23.35 19.83
CA SER A 773 8.42 22.65 20.15
C SER A 773 8.98 21.90 18.95
N TYR A 774 8.14 21.16 18.20
CA TYR A 774 8.57 20.49 16.97
C TYR A 774 8.97 21.49 15.87
N GLN A 775 8.22 22.58 15.69
CA GLN A 775 8.53 23.69 14.78
C GLN A 775 9.92 24.26 15.09
N SER A 776 10.15 24.68 16.34
CA SER A 776 11.42 25.26 16.80
C SER A 776 12.61 24.30 16.61
N ARG A 777 12.39 23.00 16.82
CA ARG A 777 13.42 21.96 16.61
C ARG A 777 13.67 21.66 15.13
N ALA A 778 12.67 21.82 14.26
CA ALA A 778 12.83 21.71 12.82
C ALA A 778 13.60 22.93 12.27
N ASP A 779 13.21 24.15 12.66
CA ASP A 779 13.82 25.39 12.21
C ASP A 779 15.29 25.50 12.66
N ALA A 780 15.60 25.17 13.92
CA ALA A 780 16.97 25.09 14.41
C ALA A 780 17.82 24.05 13.66
N ARG A 781 17.21 22.93 13.23
CA ARG A 781 17.89 21.89 12.45
C ARG A 781 18.08 22.30 10.99
N ALA A 782 17.15 23.05 10.40
CA ALA A 782 17.28 23.63 9.07
C ALA A 782 18.44 24.63 9.03
N LYS A 783 18.48 25.59 9.97
CA LYS A 783 19.58 26.56 10.10
C LYS A 783 20.94 25.88 10.26
N ALA A 784 21.02 24.85 11.11
CA ALA A 784 22.25 24.06 11.32
C ALA A 784 22.65 23.17 10.11
N VAL A 785 21.81 23.06 9.08
CA VAL A 785 22.13 22.46 7.78
C VAL A 785 22.56 23.55 6.79
N GLU A 786 21.90 24.71 6.75
CA GLU A 786 22.30 25.86 5.93
C GLU A 786 23.71 26.37 6.29
N GLU A 787 24.01 26.53 7.59
CA GLU A 787 25.34 26.90 8.10
C GLU A 787 26.42 25.89 7.67
N LYS A 788 26.06 24.60 7.56
CA LYS A 788 26.97 23.55 7.07
C LYS A 788 27.12 23.56 5.55
N SER A 789 26.06 23.88 4.80
CA SER A 789 26.11 24.05 3.34
C SER A 789 27.02 25.22 2.99
N SER A 790 26.81 26.39 3.60
CA SER A 790 27.65 27.57 3.37
C SER A 790 29.12 27.33 3.75
N SER A 791 29.40 26.58 4.84
CA SER A 791 30.77 26.19 5.20
C SER A 791 31.39 25.20 4.19
N ALA A 792 30.60 24.31 3.60
CA ALA A 792 31.06 23.38 2.56
C ALA A 792 31.28 24.10 1.22
N GLU A 793 30.39 25.01 0.81
CA GLU A 793 30.51 25.86 -0.38
C GLU A 793 31.75 26.76 -0.31
N THR A 794 32.02 27.36 0.87
CA THR A 794 33.23 28.15 1.10
C THR A 794 34.50 27.28 0.92
N LYS A 795 34.51 26.07 1.49
CA LYS A 795 35.64 25.13 1.35
C LYS A 795 35.81 24.61 -0.08
N LEU A 796 34.71 24.44 -0.81
CA LEU A 796 34.74 24.07 -2.22
C LEU A 796 35.38 25.17 -3.05
N ARG A 797 34.96 26.44 -2.88
CA ARG A 797 35.58 27.57 -3.58
C ARG A 797 37.06 27.73 -3.23
N GLU A 798 37.42 27.56 -1.96
CA GLU A 798 38.83 27.51 -1.54
C GLU A 798 39.63 26.38 -2.18
N ALA A 799 39.01 25.24 -2.48
CA ALA A 799 39.66 24.10 -3.15
C ALA A 799 39.82 24.39 -4.65
N ASP A 800 38.79 24.93 -5.30
CA ASP A 800 38.84 25.35 -6.70
C ASP A 800 39.88 26.46 -6.92
N GLU A 801 39.94 27.47 -6.04
CA GLU A 801 40.97 28.53 -6.06
C GLU A 801 42.40 27.98 -5.88
N LYS A 802 42.58 26.84 -5.20
CA LYS A 802 43.87 26.14 -5.04
C LYS A 802 44.17 25.27 -6.26
N LEU A 803 43.18 24.58 -6.83
CA LEU A 803 43.29 23.76 -8.03
C LEU A 803 43.65 24.62 -9.25
N GLN A 804 43.00 25.77 -9.43
CA GLN A 804 43.32 26.74 -10.49
C GLN A 804 44.77 27.25 -10.42
N LYS A 805 45.26 27.55 -9.21
CA LYS A 805 46.67 27.92 -9.01
C LYS A 805 47.63 26.77 -9.29
N LEU A 806 47.26 25.54 -8.93
CA LEU A 806 48.06 24.35 -9.23
C LEU A 806 48.13 24.08 -10.74
N ARG A 807 46.99 24.12 -11.46
CA ARG A 807 46.93 24.04 -12.93
C ARG A 807 47.81 25.11 -13.59
N THR A 808 47.66 26.37 -13.19
CA THR A 808 48.49 27.49 -13.69
C THR A 808 49.99 27.23 -13.49
N ASN A 809 50.39 26.75 -12.31
CA ASN A 809 51.78 26.44 -12.00
C ASN A 809 52.32 25.24 -12.81
N ILE A 810 51.48 24.23 -13.10
CA ILE A 810 51.86 23.08 -13.91
C ILE A 810 52.06 23.49 -15.39
N VAL A 811 51.17 24.31 -15.96
CA VAL A 811 51.36 24.86 -17.33
C VAL A 811 52.69 25.63 -17.42
N GLN A 812 52.97 26.50 -16.44
CA GLN A 812 54.24 27.25 -16.38
C GLN A 812 55.48 26.39 -16.16
N LEU A 813 55.33 25.15 -15.66
CA LEU A 813 56.41 24.18 -15.53
C LEU A 813 56.61 23.43 -16.85
N LEU A 814 55.51 22.94 -17.45
CA LEU A 814 55.52 22.20 -18.72
C LEU A 814 56.11 23.06 -19.85
N GLN A 815 55.70 24.32 -19.98
CA GLN A 815 56.25 25.29 -20.95
C GLN A 815 57.73 25.65 -20.74
N LYS A 816 58.36 25.19 -19.64
CA LYS A 816 59.82 25.34 -19.40
C LYS A 816 60.60 24.03 -19.60
N VAL A 817 59.90 22.93 -19.83
CA VAL A 817 60.49 21.58 -20.01
C VAL A 817 60.31 21.10 -21.46
N GLN A 818 59.27 21.56 -22.16
CA GLN A 818 59.07 21.37 -23.59
C GLN A 818 58.61 22.69 -24.23
N GLU A 819 59.27 23.10 -25.31
CA GLU A 819 59.08 24.42 -25.92
C GLU A 819 57.80 24.53 -26.80
N ASP A 820 57.24 23.39 -27.22
CA ASP A 820 56.09 23.29 -28.15
C ASP A 820 54.79 22.75 -27.49
N ILE A 821 54.53 23.03 -26.19
CA ILE A 821 53.26 22.67 -25.53
C ILE A 821 52.22 23.79 -25.67
N ASP A 822 51.17 23.52 -26.45
CA ASP A 822 49.95 24.33 -26.55
C ASP A 822 48.77 23.61 -25.86
N ILE A 823 48.34 24.13 -24.70
CA ILE A 823 47.21 23.61 -23.90
C ILE A 823 46.32 24.81 -23.56
N ASN A 824 45.06 24.77 -24.01
CA ASN A 824 44.17 25.95 -23.96
C ASN A 824 43.00 25.79 -22.98
N THR A 825 42.80 24.61 -22.41
CA THR A 825 41.73 24.34 -21.43
C THR A 825 42.20 23.49 -20.25
N ASP A 826 41.50 23.64 -19.12
CA ASP A 826 41.71 22.82 -17.91
C ASP A 826 41.49 21.32 -18.16
N ASP A 827 40.53 20.97 -19.03
CA ASP A 827 40.23 19.57 -19.36
C ASP A 827 41.33 18.92 -20.20
N GLU A 828 41.96 19.67 -21.12
CA GLU A 828 43.15 19.22 -21.87
C GLU A 828 44.37 19.06 -20.94
N LEU A 829 44.55 19.98 -19.99
CA LEU A 829 45.64 19.91 -19.01
C LEU A 829 45.51 18.70 -18.08
N ASP A 830 44.32 18.50 -17.50
CA ASP A 830 44.06 17.35 -16.62
C ASP A 830 44.22 16.02 -17.39
N ALA A 831 43.77 15.94 -18.64
CA ALA A 831 43.95 14.76 -19.49
C ALA A 831 45.42 14.50 -19.85
N TYR A 832 46.21 15.55 -20.12
CA TYR A 832 47.65 15.45 -20.36
C TYR A 832 48.42 14.98 -19.11
N ILE A 833 48.01 15.46 -17.92
CA ILE A 833 48.54 15.00 -16.63
C ILE A 833 48.14 13.54 -16.38
N GLU A 834 46.91 13.11 -16.69
CA GLU A 834 46.48 11.72 -16.54
C GLU A 834 47.22 10.77 -17.52
N ASP A 835 47.51 11.22 -18.75
CA ASP A 835 48.33 10.47 -19.71
C ASP A 835 49.79 10.32 -19.23
N LEU A 836 50.40 11.39 -18.70
CA LEU A 836 51.73 11.33 -18.06
C LEU A 836 51.76 10.44 -16.81
N LEU A 837 50.72 10.48 -15.97
CA LEU A 837 50.65 9.65 -14.75
C LEU A 837 50.32 8.17 -15.04
N THR A 838 49.83 7.84 -16.23
CA THR A 838 49.53 6.46 -16.64
C THR A 838 50.59 5.85 -17.55
N LYS A 839 51.38 6.67 -18.26
CA LYS A 839 52.61 6.28 -18.97
C LYS A 839 53.83 6.50 -18.06
N GLY A 840 54.02 5.58 -17.11
CA GLY A 840 55.16 5.64 -16.20
C GLY A 840 56.47 5.21 -16.85
N ASP A 841 57.25 6.19 -17.33
CA ASP A 841 58.70 6.13 -17.57
C ASP A 841 59.42 7.08 -16.57
#